data_AF-A0A6A6NJY3-F1
#
_entry.id   AF-A0A6A6NJY3-F1
#
_cell.length_a   1.000
_cell.length_b   1.000
_cell.length_c   1.000
_cell.angle_alpha   90.00
_cell.angle_beta   90.00
_cell.angle_gamma   90.00
#
_symmetry.space_group_name_H-M   'P 1'
#
loop_
_entity.id
_entity.type
_entity.pdbx_description
1 polymer ?
#
loop_
_entity_poly.entity_id
_entity_poly.type
_entity_poly.pdbx_seq_one_letter_code
_entity_poly.pdbx_strand_id
1 'polypeptide(L)'
;MSHSTWSTGLCGCCEDPCVCLITWCFPCITFGQNVEIIDKKATSCACAGLIFCALYFVGVPCLYSFTYRSKLRSNYSLPGEACGDCCIHWCCLHCAICQEYRELKNRELDPSKGWVANAEKMNKGEAMAPPVVAQEFELEKEKTVLDEQGLRIAENQENSLKNRRKLAESTRDFKKASPEEKLGLFNSLLKGYQEEVDNLTKRAKFGENAFLNIYQMLYEAPDPYPALASIAEQDLALSVLESENRKMKIELEEFRTEATRLKNQQATIRRLEERNRQLEQQMEEKVKEIVEMKQRSLAEENQKTLEVLKEREQSLQDQLRQAKESVANMQKLHELAQSQLFEVRAQSEEERAAKQSEVNLLMDEVERAQTRLLSLEREKGLLRSQLQSANEETGSKNSDSVDSNSFLENSLSAKEKIISELNMELHNIETTLTNEREQHINEFKKLNMALNEKELALEEMKKELHARPTAKLVDDLRKKVKILQAVGYNSIEAEDWEVATTGEEMSKLESLLLDKNRKMEHELTQSKVKLSEKVSLLETAEGKIAELTAKVKEQQKLIQKLEDDILKSADQKHVSSEQDQNSMLKVICNQRDRFRTRLRETEEEVRQLKEKIGVLTAELEKTKADNVKLYGKIRYVQDYNLEKVVSRGSKKHAEDLESGFTSDVESKYKKIYEDDINPFAAFSKKVCSNFCIFLHHRVTYPGVHLSLQDVSFKLSEVGFEMVDAIANAEGISISSVSFRALFGKGFIGNVPVMLAKPQTFMNSSGESVGAIVSYYKIPLKQVLLIYDDLDLPFAKLRLLPKGGHGGHNGMRSVIDHFKGSRDFPRLRVGIGRPPGKMDTVNFVLRPLNKQEREELDFTFQHGTDAIRILLLEGFNRSATFVNSARSMEQCS
;
A
#
# COMPACT_ATOMS: atom_id res chain seq x y z
N MET A 1 -23.48 27.61 50.31
CA MET A 1 -23.27 27.88 48.87
C MET A 1 -24.56 28.48 48.31
N SER A 2 -24.61 29.78 48.08
CA SER A 2 -25.74 30.44 47.42
C SER A 2 -25.66 30.18 45.92
N HIS A 3 -26.65 29.54 45.32
CA HIS A 3 -26.72 29.37 43.87
C HIS A 3 -26.86 30.74 43.18
N SER A 4 -25.97 31.05 42.24
CA SER A 4 -26.07 32.23 41.37
C SER A 4 -27.20 32.04 40.37
N THR A 5 -28.27 32.83 40.49
CA THR A 5 -29.41 32.84 39.55
C THR A 5 -29.11 33.71 38.32
N TRP A 6 -29.85 33.50 37.23
CA TRP A 6 -29.85 34.43 36.09
C TRP A 6 -30.20 35.85 36.56
N SER A 7 -29.47 36.85 36.06
CA SER A 7 -29.69 38.25 36.42
C SER A 7 -30.95 38.86 35.80
N THR A 8 -31.44 38.31 34.68
CA THR A 8 -32.67 38.74 34.00
C THR A 8 -33.49 37.55 33.51
N GLY A 9 -34.81 37.71 33.41
CA GLY A 9 -35.71 36.69 32.90
C GLY A 9 -35.65 36.53 31.37
N LEU A 10 -36.04 35.35 30.86
CA LEU A 10 -36.03 35.01 29.44
C LEU A 10 -36.88 35.98 28.59
N CYS A 11 -38.05 36.38 29.09
CA CYS A 11 -38.96 37.32 28.40
C CYS A 11 -38.64 38.81 28.68
N GLY A 12 -37.54 39.14 29.37
CA GLY A 12 -37.10 40.52 29.65
C GLY A 12 -36.51 41.26 28.45
N CYS A 13 -36.81 40.86 27.21
CA CYS A 13 -36.22 41.44 26.00
C CYS A 13 -36.49 42.95 25.82
N CYS A 14 -37.54 43.49 26.46
CA CYS A 14 -37.85 44.92 26.42
C CYS A 14 -37.04 45.80 27.40
N GLU A 15 -36.18 45.22 28.23
CA GLU A 15 -35.34 45.98 29.20
C GLU A 15 -34.16 46.70 28.53
N ASP A 16 -33.69 46.23 27.37
CA ASP A 16 -32.69 46.90 26.54
C ASP A 16 -33.20 46.99 25.08
N PRO A 17 -34.04 48.01 24.76
CA PRO A 17 -34.71 48.12 23.46
C PRO A 17 -33.74 48.18 22.28
N CYS A 18 -32.55 48.75 22.48
CA CYS A 18 -31.53 48.86 21.46
C CYS A 18 -30.94 47.50 21.10
N VAL A 19 -30.54 46.71 22.10
CA VAL A 19 -30.02 45.35 21.86
C VAL A 19 -31.11 44.45 21.30
N CYS A 20 -32.34 44.55 21.80
CA CYS A 20 -33.48 43.80 21.29
C CYS A 20 -33.73 44.07 19.79
N LEU A 21 -33.71 45.34 19.38
CA LEU A 21 -33.90 45.73 17.99
C LEU A 21 -32.75 45.28 17.08
N ILE A 22 -31.50 45.34 17.57
CA ILE A 22 -30.33 44.82 16.85
C ILE A 22 -30.42 43.31 16.72
N THR A 23 -30.75 42.58 17.79
CA THR A 23 -30.89 41.12 17.74
C THR A 23 -32.04 40.70 16.82
N TRP A 24 -33.15 41.43 16.81
CA TRP A 24 -34.28 41.15 15.93
C TRP A 24 -33.96 41.37 14.45
N CYS A 25 -33.30 42.48 14.11
CA CYS A 25 -32.93 42.77 12.72
C CYS A 25 -31.70 42.00 12.25
N PHE A 26 -30.74 41.75 13.14
CA PHE A 26 -29.43 41.17 12.86
C PHE A 26 -28.96 40.23 13.99
N PRO A 27 -29.62 39.06 14.18
CA PRO A 27 -29.32 38.16 15.29
C PRO A 27 -27.90 37.60 15.25
N CYS A 28 -27.29 37.45 14.07
CA CYS A 28 -25.90 36.98 13.97
C CYS A 28 -24.87 37.96 14.54
N ILE A 29 -25.17 39.27 14.61
CA ILE A 29 -24.25 40.24 15.21
C ILE A 29 -24.22 40.06 16.73
N THR A 30 -25.39 40.09 17.38
CA THR A 30 -25.49 39.92 18.83
C THR A 30 -24.99 38.55 19.27
N PHE A 31 -25.34 37.49 18.51
CA PHE A 31 -24.84 36.15 18.80
C PHE A 31 -23.31 36.06 18.66
N GLY A 32 -22.73 36.62 17.59
CA GLY A 32 -21.28 36.64 17.40
C GLY A 32 -20.54 37.37 18.53
N GLN A 33 -21.09 38.49 19.01
CA GLN A 33 -20.57 39.24 20.14
C GLN A 33 -20.60 38.42 21.45
N ASN A 34 -21.71 37.74 21.74
CA ASN A 34 -21.82 36.86 22.90
C ASN A 34 -20.79 35.74 22.85
N VAL A 35 -20.67 35.06 21.70
CA VAL A 35 -19.73 33.95 21.49
C VAL A 35 -18.30 34.38 21.71
N GLU A 36 -17.88 35.54 21.18
CA GLU A 36 -16.50 36.00 21.34
C GLU A 36 -16.09 36.16 22.81
N ILE A 37 -17.02 36.60 23.66
CA ILE A 37 -16.81 36.69 25.11
C ILE A 37 -16.83 35.31 25.78
N ILE A 38 -17.84 34.47 25.47
CA ILE A 38 -18.01 33.13 26.07
C ILE A 38 -16.82 32.21 25.75
N ASP A 39 -16.28 32.31 24.54
CA ASP A 39 -15.13 31.53 24.06
C ASP A 39 -13.79 32.19 24.34
N LYS A 40 -13.75 33.34 25.02
CA LYS A 40 -12.51 34.07 25.32
C LYS A 40 -11.64 34.28 24.07
N LYS A 41 -12.28 34.66 22.95
CA LYS A 41 -11.67 34.85 21.61
C LYS A 41 -11.23 33.57 20.87
N ALA A 42 -11.53 32.36 21.35
CA ALA A 42 -11.27 31.14 20.57
C ALA A 42 -12.07 31.13 19.25
N THR A 43 -13.29 31.68 19.28
CA THR A 43 -14.12 31.95 18.11
C THR A 43 -14.31 33.46 17.97
N SER A 44 -13.97 34.04 16.81
CA SER A 44 -14.16 35.47 16.57
C SER A 44 -15.63 35.81 16.32
N CYS A 45 -16.05 37.05 16.64
CA CYS A 45 -17.42 37.52 16.40
C CYS A 45 -17.83 37.35 14.92
N ALA A 46 -16.92 37.63 13.98
CA ALA A 46 -17.19 37.47 12.55
C ALA A 46 -17.40 35.99 12.15
N CYS A 47 -16.55 35.09 12.64
CA CYS A 47 -16.67 33.66 12.34
C CYS A 47 -17.96 33.07 12.94
N ALA A 48 -18.24 33.35 14.21
CA ALA A 48 -19.45 32.89 14.88
C ALA A 48 -20.71 33.47 14.23
N GLY A 49 -20.68 34.75 13.88
CA GLY A 49 -21.76 35.44 13.16
C GLY A 49 -22.04 34.84 11.80
N LEU A 50 -21.01 34.57 10.98
CA LEU A 50 -21.17 33.96 9.66
C LEU A 50 -21.75 32.54 9.74
N ILE A 51 -21.26 31.71 10.67
CA ILE A 51 -21.80 30.36 10.88
C ILE A 51 -23.26 30.44 11.32
N PHE A 52 -23.58 31.35 12.25
CA PHE A 52 -24.95 31.56 12.69
C PHE A 52 -25.84 32.07 11.55
N CYS A 53 -25.43 33.06 10.76
CA CYS A 53 -26.24 33.54 9.63
C CYS A 53 -26.45 32.40 8.60
N ALA A 54 -25.42 31.58 8.31
CA ALA A 54 -25.56 30.45 7.39
C ALA A 54 -26.57 29.42 7.88
N LEU A 55 -26.52 29.05 9.18
CA LEU A 55 -27.49 28.13 9.78
C LEU A 55 -28.89 28.73 9.92
N TYR A 56 -28.98 30.06 10.04
CA TYR A 56 -30.24 30.80 10.03
C TYR A 56 -30.95 30.66 8.67
N PHE A 57 -30.22 30.76 7.55
CA PHE A 57 -30.79 30.53 6.21
C PHE A 57 -31.25 29.08 5.98
N VAL A 58 -30.62 28.12 6.65
CA VAL A 58 -31.00 26.68 6.60
C VAL A 58 -32.15 26.36 7.58
N GLY A 59 -32.57 27.32 8.42
CA GLY A 59 -33.68 27.15 9.37
C GLY A 59 -33.31 26.38 10.63
N VAL A 60 -32.02 26.19 10.93
CA VAL A 60 -31.53 25.45 12.11
C VAL A 60 -30.47 26.19 12.95
N PRO A 61 -30.60 27.52 13.20
CA PRO A 61 -29.63 28.28 13.99
C PRO A 61 -29.58 27.86 15.48
N CYS A 62 -30.64 27.21 15.96
CA CYS A 62 -30.74 26.71 17.32
C CYS A 62 -29.66 25.67 17.64
N LEU A 63 -29.31 24.77 16.71
CA LEU A 63 -28.34 23.68 16.90
C LEU A 63 -26.93 24.19 17.25
N TYR A 64 -26.60 25.39 16.78
CA TYR A 64 -25.33 26.02 17.07
C TYR A 64 -25.41 26.90 18.31
N SER A 65 -26.47 27.69 18.44
CA SER A 65 -26.58 28.69 19.51
C SER A 65 -26.83 28.12 20.91
N PHE A 66 -27.56 26.99 21.05
CA PHE A 66 -27.82 26.43 22.38
C PHE A 66 -26.54 25.97 23.10
N THR A 67 -25.52 25.54 22.34
CA THR A 67 -24.26 25.04 22.92
C THR A 67 -23.52 26.16 23.66
N TYR A 68 -23.60 27.39 23.15
CA TYR A 68 -23.02 28.57 23.76
C TYR A 68 -23.78 29.04 25.01
N ARG A 69 -25.11 28.89 25.03
CA ARG A 69 -25.90 29.09 26.25
C ARG A 69 -25.49 28.11 27.34
N SER A 70 -25.40 26.81 27.01
CA SER A 70 -24.96 25.79 27.97
C SER A 70 -23.53 26.05 28.46
N LYS A 71 -22.65 26.56 27.60
CA LYS A 71 -21.28 26.95 27.95
C LYS A 71 -21.25 28.17 28.88
N LEU A 72 -22.04 29.20 28.60
CA LEU A 72 -22.19 30.38 29.48
C LEU A 72 -22.68 29.97 30.87
N ARG A 73 -23.68 29.09 30.94
CA ARG A 73 -24.19 28.56 32.20
C ARG A 73 -23.15 27.76 32.98
N SER A 74 -22.36 26.94 32.28
CA SER A 74 -21.25 26.19 32.88
C SER A 74 -20.18 27.12 33.43
N ASN A 75 -19.86 28.21 32.73
CA ASN A 75 -18.85 29.18 33.17
C ASN A 75 -19.24 29.91 34.47
N TYR A 76 -20.54 30.10 34.71
CA TYR A 76 -21.05 30.90 35.82
C TYR A 76 -21.95 30.14 36.81
N SER A 77 -21.98 28.80 36.72
CA SER A 77 -22.79 27.93 37.60
C SER A 77 -24.26 28.33 37.70
N LEU A 78 -24.88 28.69 36.56
CA LEU A 78 -26.27 29.14 36.49
C LEU A 78 -27.26 27.94 36.46
N PRO A 79 -28.38 28.00 37.22
CA PRO A 79 -29.36 26.92 37.28
C PRO A 79 -30.06 26.69 35.94
N GLY A 80 -30.53 25.46 35.74
CA GLY A 80 -31.29 25.10 34.54
C GLY A 80 -32.76 25.45 34.64
N GLU A 81 -33.30 25.97 33.53
CA GLU A 81 -34.73 26.14 33.36
C GLU A 81 -35.39 24.77 33.12
N ALA A 82 -36.68 24.65 33.43
CA ALA A 82 -37.45 23.40 33.30
C ALA A 82 -37.52 22.88 31.85
N CYS A 83 -37.32 23.76 30.87
CA CYS A 83 -37.20 23.46 29.45
C CYS A 83 -35.71 23.54 29.08
N GLY A 84 -35.09 22.46 28.58
CA GLY A 84 -33.64 22.45 28.30
C GLY A 84 -33.19 23.55 27.32
N ASP A 85 -31.91 23.95 27.37
CA ASP A 85 -31.36 25.08 26.60
C ASP A 85 -31.64 25.00 25.08
N CYS A 86 -31.68 23.78 24.53
CA CYS A 86 -32.04 23.54 23.13
C CYS A 86 -33.49 23.93 22.82
N CYS A 87 -34.44 23.63 23.72
CA CYS A 87 -35.85 23.99 23.55
C CYS A 87 -36.07 25.50 23.66
N ILE A 88 -35.28 26.19 24.50
CA ILE A 88 -35.33 27.65 24.65
C ILE A 88 -34.86 28.34 23.36
N HIS A 89 -33.75 27.89 22.77
CA HIS A 89 -33.26 28.43 21.49
C HIS A 89 -34.15 28.07 20.31
N TRP A 90 -34.89 26.96 20.40
CA TRP A 90 -35.89 26.58 19.40
C TRP A 90 -37.14 27.48 19.46
N CYS A 91 -37.69 27.70 20.66
CA CYS A 91 -38.95 28.41 20.83
C CYS A 91 -38.79 29.94 20.90
N CYS A 92 -37.67 30.44 21.43
CA CYS A 92 -37.46 31.85 21.75
C CYS A 92 -36.01 32.30 21.49
N LEU A 93 -35.48 32.01 20.30
CA LEU A 93 -34.09 32.29 19.89
C LEU A 93 -33.61 33.72 20.21
N HIS A 94 -34.37 34.73 19.78
CA HIS A 94 -33.99 36.14 19.95
C HIS A 94 -33.96 36.53 21.44
N CYS A 95 -34.95 36.10 22.21
CA CYS A 95 -35.02 36.38 23.64
C CYS A 95 -33.86 35.72 24.41
N ALA A 96 -33.48 34.50 24.03
CA ALA A 96 -32.35 33.78 24.62
C ALA A 96 -31.02 34.51 24.37
N ILE A 97 -30.77 34.94 23.12
CA ILE A 97 -29.56 35.70 22.76
C ILE A 97 -29.50 37.04 23.49
N CYS A 98 -30.62 37.74 23.64
CA CYS A 98 -30.67 38.99 24.41
C CYS A 98 -30.43 38.76 25.92
N GLN A 99 -30.93 37.65 26.49
CA GLN A 99 -30.69 37.32 27.89
C GLN A 99 -29.21 37.01 28.15
N GLU A 100 -28.55 36.28 27.24
CA GLU A 100 -27.11 36.03 27.30
C GLU A 100 -26.29 37.33 27.24
N TYR A 101 -26.65 38.24 26.34
CA TYR A 101 -25.98 39.54 26.20
C TYR A 101 -26.09 40.36 27.50
N ARG A 102 -27.28 40.40 28.11
CA ARG A 102 -27.50 41.08 29.39
C ARG A 102 -26.78 40.41 30.55
N GLU A 103 -26.76 39.09 30.61
CA GLU A 103 -26.04 38.36 31.65
C GLU A 103 -24.54 38.66 31.63
N LEU A 104 -23.94 38.76 30.43
CA LEU A 104 -22.55 39.21 30.28
C LEU A 104 -22.38 40.66 30.75
N LYS A 105 -23.28 41.56 30.32
CA LYS A 105 -23.24 42.99 30.69
C LYS A 105 -23.38 43.23 32.20
N ASN A 106 -24.26 42.48 32.87
CA ASN A 106 -24.48 42.54 34.32
C ASN A 106 -23.30 41.98 35.12
N ARG A 107 -22.43 41.18 34.49
CA ARG A 107 -21.15 40.73 35.04
C ARG A 107 -19.99 41.63 34.63
N GLU A 108 -20.29 42.86 34.23
CA GLU A 108 -19.35 43.88 33.77
C GLU A 108 -18.54 43.53 32.51
N LEU A 109 -18.97 42.54 31.73
CA LEU A 109 -18.38 42.17 30.44
C LEU A 109 -19.25 42.74 29.33
N ASP A 110 -18.75 43.74 28.61
CA ASP A 110 -19.49 44.40 27.53
C ASP A 110 -19.24 43.67 26.19
N PRO A 111 -20.20 42.90 25.64
CA PRO A 111 -19.95 42.09 24.45
C PRO A 111 -19.69 42.92 23.19
N SER A 112 -20.12 44.19 23.17
CA SER A 112 -19.89 45.09 22.04
C SER A 112 -18.42 45.47 21.84
N LYS A 113 -17.61 45.41 22.91
CA LYS A 113 -16.18 45.78 22.90
C LYS A 113 -15.25 44.61 22.57
N GLY A 114 -15.77 43.38 22.52
CA GLY A 114 -15.00 42.16 22.28
C GLY A 114 -14.15 41.72 23.48
N TRP A 115 -13.56 40.51 23.41
CA TRP A 115 -12.91 39.89 24.57
C TRP A 115 -11.65 40.64 25.02
N VAL A 116 -10.84 41.16 24.08
CA VAL A 116 -9.55 41.80 24.38
C VAL A 116 -9.73 43.02 25.29
N ALA A 117 -10.68 43.90 24.97
CA ALA A 117 -10.94 45.10 25.75
C ALA A 117 -11.49 44.78 27.16
N ASN A 118 -12.33 43.75 27.27
CA ASN A 118 -12.84 43.30 28.56
C ASN A 118 -11.75 42.62 29.41
N ALA A 119 -10.88 41.81 28.81
CA ALA A 119 -9.73 41.20 29.48
C ALA A 119 -8.71 42.25 29.97
N GLU A 120 -8.49 43.31 29.19
CA GLU A 120 -7.68 44.47 29.62
C GLU A 120 -8.29 45.21 30.81
N LYS A 121 -9.63 45.35 30.87
CA LYS A 121 -10.32 45.90 32.05
C LYS A 121 -10.13 45.00 33.28
N MET A 122 -10.27 43.68 33.12
CA MET A 122 -10.06 42.72 34.21
C MET A 122 -8.61 42.73 34.75
N ASN A 123 -7.62 42.88 33.87
CA ASN A 123 -6.20 42.98 34.26
C ASN A 123 -5.84 44.31 34.93
N LYS A 124 -6.68 45.34 34.82
CA LYS A 124 -6.49 46.66 35.46
C LYS A 124 -7.02 46.74 36.91
N GLY A 125 -7.53 45.63 37.48
CA GLY A 125 -7.67 45.50 38.93
C GLY A 125 -8.99 45.96 39.56
N GLU A 126 -10.14 45.74 38.90
CA GLU A 126 -11.47 45.93 39.52
C GLU A 126 -12.25 44.60 39.59
N ALA A 127 -11.72 43.61 40.30
CA ALA A 127 -12.48 42.40 40.66
C ALA A 127 -12.41 42.18 42.19
N MET A 128 -13.56 42.37 42.82
CA MET A 128 -13.82 42.21 44.25
C MET A 128 -13.60 40.78 44.75
N ALA A 129 -12.85 40.64 45.85
CA ALA A 129 -13.00 39.51 46.76
C ALA A 129 -14.25 39.71 47.66
N PRO A 130 -14.93 38.66 48.13
CA PRO A 130 -16.04 38.79 49.06
C PRO A 130 -15.55 39.37 50.39
N PRO A 131 -16.30 40.28 51.06
CA PRO A 131 -15.87 40.82 52.33
C PRO A 131 -16.02 39.74 53.41
N VAL A 132 -14.90 39.27 53.93
CA VAL A 132 -14.83 38.63 55.24
C VAL A 132 -14.95 39.76 56.26
N VAL A 133 -16.11 39.89 56.89
CA VAL A 133 -16.32 40.83 58.00
C VAL A 133 -15.60 40.25 59.22
N ALA A 134 -14.35 40.64 59.42
CA ALA A 134 -13.72 40.56 60.73
C ALA A 134 -14.27 41.71 61.57
N GLN A 135 -14.84 41.43 62.74
CA GLN A 135 -15.12 42.49 63.71
C GLN A 135 -13.76 43.06 64.15
N GLU A 136 -13.48 44.31 63.75
CA GLU A 136 -12.24 45.00 64.11
C GLU A 136 -12.24 45.34 65.60
N PHE A 137 -11.26 44.79 66.33
CA PHE A 137 -10.89 45.29 67.65
C PHE A 137 -9.99 46.51 67.47
N GLU A 138 -10.57 47.71 67.60
CA GLU A 138 -9.90 49.00 67.42
C GLU A 138 -8.95 49.31 68.60
N LEU A 139 -7.79 48.66 68.62
CA LEU A 139 -6.79 48.76 69.71
C LEU A 139 -6.38 50.21 70.03
N GLU A 140 -6.27 51.06 69.00
CA GLU A 140 -5.81 52.43 69.17
C GLU A 140 -6.83 53.31 69.89
N LYS A 141 -8.12 53.06 69.67
CA LYS A 141 -9.21 53.77 70.34
C LYS A 141 -9.32 53.36 71.80
N GLU A 142 -9.26 52.05 72.09
CA GLU A 142 -9.30 51.53 73.45
C GLU A 142 -8.11 52.01 74.29
N LYS A 143 -6.92 52.09 73.70
CA LYS A 143 -5.73 52.64 74.36
C LYS A 143 -5.95 54.07 74.87
N THR A 144 -6.58 54.95 74.08
CA THR A 144 -6.86 56.32 74.51
C THR A 144 -7.80 56.40 75.71
N VAL A 145 -8.80 55.50 75.78
CA VAL A 145 -9.74 55.42 76.90
C VAL A 145 -9.04 54.94 78.17
N LEU A 146 -8.11 53.99 78.03
CA LEU A 146 -7.32 53.47 79.16
C LEU A 146 -6.35 54.50 79.71
N ASP A 147 -5.71 55.29 78.85
CA ASP A 147 -4.83 56.39 79.26
C ASP A 147 -5.61 57.44 80.06
N GLU A 148 -6.83 57.81 79.61
CA GLU A 148 -7.70 58.74 80.32
C GLU A 148 -8.15 58.19 81.69
N GLN A 149 -8.53 56.91 81.76
CA GLN A 149 -8.88 56.25 83.01
C GLN A 149 -7.69 56.17 83.98
N GLY A 150 -6.49 55.86 83.48
CA GLY A 150 -5.26 55.82 84.26
C GLY A 150 -4.91 57.18 84.87
N LEU A 151 -5.02 58.26 84.09
CA LEU A 151 -4.81 59.62 84.57
C LEU A 151 -5.81 59.98 85.69
N ARG A 152 -7.09 59.63 85.54
CA ARG A 152 -8.11 59.87 86.57
C ARG A 152 -7.86 59.09 87.86
N ILE A 153 -7.34 57.86 87.78
CA ILE A 153 -6.96 57.08 88.97
C ILE A 153 -5.82 57.78 89.72
N ALA A 154 -4.79 58.26 89.00
CA ALA A 154 -3.67 58.97 89.58
C ALA A 154 -4.10 60.29 90.25
N GLU A 155 -4.95 61.08 89.58
CA GLU A 155 -5.49 62.33 90.12
C GLU A 155 -6.31 62.09 91.40
N ASN A 156 -7.16 61.06 91.40
CA ASN A 156 -7.94 60.67 92.59
C ASN A 156 -7.05 60.22 93.77
N GLN A 157 -5.90 59.59 93.48
CA GLN A 157 -4.92 59.23 94.49
C GLN A 157 -4.26 60.47 95.09
N GLU A 158 -3.85 61.44 94.26
CA GLU A 158 -3.26 62.70 94.72
C GLU A 158 -4.25 63.53 95.56
N ASN A 159 -5.51 63.62 95.11
CA ASN A 159 -6.57 64.35 95.82
C ASN A 159 -6.86 63.75 97.20
N SER A 160 -6.92 62.42 97.32
CA SER A 160 -7.07 61.75 98.62
C SER A 160 -5.87 62.02 99.55
N LEU A 161 -4.64 62.06 99.03
CA LEU A 161 -3.46 62.44 99.83
C LEU A 161 -3.56 63.87 100.36
N LYS A 162 -4.01 64.82 99.53
CA LYS A 162 -4.24 66.22 99.93
C LYS A 162 -5.33 66.34 100.99
N ASN A 163 -6.47 65.67 100.79
CA ASN A 163 -7.59 65.68 101.74
C ASN A 163 -7.21 65.07 103.10
N ARG A 164 -6.50 63.93 103.09
CA ARG A 164 -5.98 63.31 104.32
C ARG A 164 -5.03 64.23 105.08
N ARG A 165 -4.17 64.98 104.40
CA ARG A 165 -3.28 65.96 105.03
C ARG A 165 -4.09 67.09 105.70
N LYS A 166 -5.07 67.66 104.99
CA LYS A 166 -5.98 68.69 105.53
C LYS A 166 -6.79 68.19 106.74
N LEU A 167 -7.25 66.94 106.70
CA LEU A 167 -7.95 66.32 107.83
C LEU A 167 -7.03 66.10 109.02
N ALA A 168 -5.78 65.67 108.80
CA ALA A 168 -4.81 65.51 109.87
C ALA A 168 -4.49 66.86 110.55
N GLU A 169 -4.38 67.94 109.77
CA GLU A 169 -4.21 69.31 110.28
C GLU A 169 -5.44 69.76 111.08
N SER A 170 -6.64 69.63 110.51
CA SER A 170 -7.90 69.98 111.17
C SER A 170 -8.11 69.18 112.47
N THR A 171 -7.71 67.91 112.49
CA THR A 171 -7.75 67.05 113.68
C THR A 171 -6.75 67.51 114.74
N ARG A 172 -5.56 67.95 114.32
CA ARG A 172 -4.54 68.50 115.23
C ARG A 172 -5.00 69.84 115.82
N ASP A 173 -5.62 70.69 115.02
CA ASP A 173 -6.10 72.00 115.46
C ASP A 173 -7.31 71.85 116.39
N PHE A 174 -8.23 70.91 116.10
CA PHE A 174 -9.30 70.49 117.02
C PHE A 174 -8.76 70.01 118.37
N LYS A 175 -7.65 69.26 118.40
CA LYS A 175 -7.02 68.81 119.66
C LYS A 175 -6.48 69.98 120.51
N LYS A 176 -6.00 71.05 119.86
CA LYS A 176 -5.39 72.24 120.50
C LYS A 176 -6.41 73.31 120.92
N ALA A 177 -7.62 73.28 120.39
CA ALA A 177 -8.67 74.26 120.67
C ALA A 177 -9.20 74.22 122.12
N SER A 178 -9.72 75.34 122.60
CA SER A 178 -10.37 75.44 123.92
C SER A 178 -11.73 74.69 123.96
N PRO A 179 -12.30 74.38 125.15
CA PRO A 179 -13.55 73.63 125.26
C PRO A 179 -14.75 74.25 124.52
N GLU A 180 -14.82 75.59 124.45
CA GLU A 180 -15.88 76.33 123.77
C GLU A 180 -15.72 76.29 122.23
N GLU A 181 -14.47 76.35 121.74
CA GLU A 181 -14.14 76.28 120.30
C GLU A 181 -14.29 74.87 119.72
N LYS A 182 -14.06 73.82 120.52
CA LYS A 182 -14.22 72.42 120.09
C LYS A 182 -15.65 72.12 119.63
N LEU A 183 -16.67 72.67 120.30
CA LEU A 183 -18.07 72.50 119.90
C LEU A 183 -18.34 73.07 118.49
N GLY A 184 -17.71 74.18 118.12
CA GLY A 184 -17.82 74.78 116.78
C GLY A 184 -17.08 73.99 115.69
N LEU A 185 -15.91 73.43 116.02
CA LEU A 185 -15.08 72.68 115.06
C LEU A 185 -15.50 71.22 114.86
N PHE A 186 -16.21 70.61 115.82
CA PHE A 186 -16.58 69.19 115.79
C PHE A 186 -17.41 68.81 114.56
N ASN A 187 -18.45 69.59 114.23
CA ASN A 187 -19.32 69.32 113.09
C ASN A 187 -18.55 69.44 111.76
N SER A 188 -17.66 70.41 111.64
CA SER A 188 -16.81 70.58 110.46
C SER A 188 -15.82 69.42 110.30
N LEU A 189 -15.23 68.95 111.40
CA LEU A 189 -14.27 67.85 111.38
C LEU A 189 -14.95 66.51 111.06
N LEU A 190 -16.10 66.23 111.68
CA LEU A 190 -16.89 65.02 111.41
C LEU A 190 -17.35 64.99 109.94
N LYS A 191 -17.83 66.13 109.42
CA LYS A 191 -18.21 66.25 108.01
C LYS A 191 -17.02 66.02 107.07
N GLY A 192 -15.85 66.55 107.41
CA GLY A 192 -14.63 66.31 106.64
C GLY A 192 -14.21 64.83 106.61
N TYR A 193 -14.31 64.12 107.75
CA TYR A 193 -14.05 62.67 107.79
C TYR A 193 -15.07 61.88 106.97
N GLN A 194 -16.35 62.24 107.04
CA GLN A 194 -17.40 61.61 106.23
C GLN A 194 -17.16 61.82 104.72
N GLU A 195 -16.83 63.04 104.31
CA GLU A 195 -16.53 63.37 102.92
C GLU A 195 -15.33 62.57 102.38
N GLU A 196 -14.28 62.37 103.18
CA GLU A 196 -13.13 61.55 102.74
C GLU A 196 -13.48 60.06 102.65
N VAL A 197 -14.30 59.52 103.57
CA VAL A 197 -14.79 58.14 103.46
C VAL A 197 -15.64 57.94 102.20
N ASP A 198 -16.50 58.89 101.87
CA ASP A 198 -17.31 58.85 100.64
C ASP A 198 -16.43 58.95 99.39
N ASN A 199 -15.40 59.81 99.40
CA ASN A 199 -14.44 59.95 98.31
C ASN A 199 -13.59 58.69 98.11
N LEU A 200 -13.15 58.05 99.20
CA LEU A 200 -12.44 56.77 99.15
C LEU A 200 -13.31 55.67 98.56
N THR A 201 -14.60 55.63 98.90
CA THR A 201 -15.56 54.66 98.36
C THR A 201 -15.79 54.89 96.86
N LYS A 202 -15.93 56.15 96.41
CA LYS A 202 -16.04 56.50 94.99
C LYS A 202 -14.80 56.10 94.20
N ARG A 203 -13.60 56.34 94.75
CA ARG A 203 -12.34 55.94 94.13
C ARG A 203 -12.23 54.42 93.97
N ALA A 204 -12.59 53.66 95.00
CA ALA A 204 -12.57 52.19 94.95
C ALA A 204 -13.49 51.66 93.83
N LYS A 205 -14.75 52.13 93.78
CA LYS A 205 -15.70 51.77 92.72
C LYS A 205 -15.20 52.13 91.33
N PHE A 206 -14.58 53.30 91.17
CA PHE A 206 -14.02 53.71 89.88
C PHE A 206 -12.88 52.78 89.43
N GLY A 207 -11.97 52.44 90.33
CA GLY A 207 -10.87 51.51 90.04
C GLY A 207 -11.34 50.09 89.72
N GLU A 208 -12.32 49.56 90.46
CA GLU A 208 -12.91 48.25 90.22
C GLU A 208 -13.62 48.19 88.86
N ASN A 209 -14.42 49.21 88.52
CA ASN A 209 -15.10 49.29 87.23
C ASN A 209 -14.12 49.43 86.05
N ALA A 210 -13.06 50.23 86.20
CA ALA A 210 -12.03 50.36 85.17
C ALA A 210 -11.34 49.01 84.90
N PHE A 211 -11.02 48.25 85.95
CA PHE A 211 -10.43 46.93 85.82
C PHE A 211 -11.37 45.92 85.15
N LEU A 212 -12.64 45.87 85.56
CA LEU A 212 -13.62 44.93 84.99
C LEU A 212 -13.89 45.21 83.51
N ASN A 213 -13.94 46.48 83.11
CA ASN A 213 -14.08 46.86 81.70
C ASN A 213 -12.90 46.34 80.86
N ILE A 214 -11.67 46.51 81.33
CA ILE A 214 -10.47 45.99 80.64
C ILE A 214 -10.52 44.47 80.51
N TYR A 215 -10.85 43.79 81.61
CA TYR A 215 -10.92 42.34 81.65
C TYR A 215 -11.97 41.80 80.66
N GLN A 216 -13.14 42.42 80.60
CA GLN A 216 -14.19 42.03 79.66
C GLN A 216 -13.74 42.19 78.21
N MET A 217 -13.09 43.30 77.87
CA MET A 217 -12.58 43.53 76.50
C MET A 217 -11.50 42.53 76.10
N LEU A 218 -10.59 42.17 77.01
CA LEU A 218 -9.57 41.17 76.75
C LEU A 218 -10.14 39.74 76.67
N TYR A 219 -11.21 39.46 77.42
CA TYR A 219 -11.88 38.17 77.40
C TYR A 219 -12.70 37.95 76.11
N GLU A 220 -13.31 39.00 75.59
CA GLU A 220 -14.10 38.97 74.35
C GLU A 220 -13.25 39.07 73.08
N ALA A 221 -11.95 39.37 73.19
CA ALA A 221 -11.05 39.49 72.05
C ALA A 221 -10.87 38.13 71.33
N PRO A 222 -11.05 38.08 70.00
CA PRO A 222 -10.89 36.85 69.22
C PRO A 222 -9.44 36.36 69.22
N ASP A 223 -9.25 35.03 69.25
CA ASP A 223 -7.93 34.39 69.19
C ASP A 223 -7.18 34.79 67.90
N PRO A 224 -5.94 35.34 67.98
CA PRO A 224 -5.18 35.74 66.81
C PRO A 224 -4.58 34.57 66.02
N TYR A 225 -4.49 33.36 66.59
CA TYR A 225 -3.80 32.23 65.96
C TYR A 225 -4.42 31.80 64.60
N PRO A 226 -5.76 31.65 64.45
CA PRO A 226 -6.35 31.24 63.19
C PRO A 226 -6.11 32.22 62.03
N ALA A 227 -6.12 33.53 62.33
CA ALA A 227 -5.86 34.56 61.33
C ALA A 227 -4.39 34.51 60.86
N LEU A 228 -3.44 34.38 61.79
CA LEU A 228 -2.02 34.26 61.48
C LEU A 228 -1.70 32.95 60.74
N ALA A 229 -2.33 31.85 61.11
CA ALA A 229 -2.20 30.56 60.42
C ALA A 229 -2.72 30.66 58.97
N SER A 230 -3.88 31.29 58.76
CA SER A 230 -4.42 31.51 57.41
C SER A 230 -3.51 32.40 56.55
N ILE A 231 -2.89 33.43 57.13
CA ILE A 231 -1.95 34.30 56.40
C ILE A 231 -0.69 33.52 56.02
N ALA A 232 -0.15 32.71 56.92
CA ALA A 232 1.01 31.87 56.64
C ALA A 232 0.74 30.82 55.55
N GLU A 233 -0.46 30.21 55.56
CA GLU A 233 -0.89 29.29 54.51
C GLU A 233 -1.06 29.99 53.15
N GLN A 234 -1.62 31.20 53.14
CA GLN A 234 -1.76 32.01 51.92
C GLN A 234 -0.41 32.44 51.34
N ASP A 235 0.54 32.82 52.19
CA ASP A 235 1.89 33.24 51.77
C ASP A 235 2.67 32.06 51.16
N LEU A 236 2.54 30.86 51.75
CA LEU A 236 3.08 29.64 51.18
C LEU A 236 2.45 29.32 49.81
N ALA A 237 1.13 29.46 49.69
CA ALA A 237 0.42 29.23 48.43
C ALA A 237 0.85 30.23 47.33
N LEU A 238 1.05 31.50 47.69
CA LEU A 238 1.57 32.52 46.77
C LEU A 238 2.97 32.18 46.28
N SER A 239 3.87 31.77 47.18
CA SER A 239 5.24 31.37 46.81
C SER A 239 5.26 30.19 45.82
N VAL A 240 4.38 29.19 46.02
CA VAL A 240 4.24 28.05 45.10
C VAL A 240 3.75 28.54 43.73
N LEU A 241 2.70 29.36 43.67
CA LEU A 241 2.15 29.90 42.42
C LEU A 241 3.14 30.78 41.66
N GLU A 242 4.00 31.54 42.36
CA GLU A 242 5.07 32.31 41.73
C GLU A 242 6.12 31.40 41.08
N SER A 243 6.48 30.31 41.76
CA SER A 243 7.44 29.33 41.23
C SER A 243 6.91 28.63 39.97
N GLU A 244 5.62 28.28 39.95
CA GLU A 244 4.94 27.70 38.80
C GLU A 244 4.87 28.69 37.64
N ASN A 245 4.52 29.94 37.90
CA ASN A 245 4.53 30.99 36.88
C ASN A 245 5.90 31.20 36.24
N ARG A 246 6.99 31.09 37.02
CA ARG A 246 8.36 31.18 36.48
C ARG A 246 8.66 29.99 35.57
N LYS A 247 8.29 28.76 35.96
CA LYS A 247 8.47 27.57 35.13
C LYS A 247 7.70 27.66 33.81
N MET A 248 6.42 28.03 33.88
CA MET A 248 5.57 28.19 32.69
C MET A 248 6.12 29.24 31.71
N LYS A 249 6.74 30.32 32.20
CA LYS A 249 7.39 31.33 31.35
C LYS A 249 8.61 30.77 30.61
N ILE A 250 9.42 29.93 31.26
CA ILE A 250 10.58 29.29 30.64
C ILE A 250 10.13 28.32 29.56
N GLU A 251 9.16 27.45 29.87
CA GLU A 251 8.59 26.52 28.89
C GLU A 251 8.03 27.26 27.67
N LEU A 252 7.38 28.40 27.88
CA LEU A 252 6.82 29.21 26.80
C LEU A 252 7.90 29.86 25.91
N GLU A 253 9.04 30.27 26.47
CA GLU A 253 10.21 30.72 25.71
C GLU A 253 10.84 29.58 24.91
N GLU A 254 10.98 28.39 25.50
CA GLU A 254 11.47 27.19 24.81
C GLU A 254 10.56 26.83 23.62
N PHE A 255 9.24 26.80 23.81
CA PHE A 255 8.30 26.56 22.70
C PHE A 255 8.38 27.63 21.60
N ARG A 256 8.64 28.90 21.94
CA ARG A 256 8.85 29.96 20.94
C ARG A 256 10.09 29.72 20.10
N THR A 257 11.20 29.35 20.74
CA THR A 257 12.46 29.06 20.02
C THR A 257 12.30 27.86 19.10
N GLU A 258 11.65 26.78 19.55
CA GLU A 258 11.38 25.61 18.70
C GLU A 258 10.45 25.95 17.53
N ALA A 259 9.42 26.77 17.75
CA ALA A 259 8.54 27.24 16.68
C ALA A 259 9.31 28.04 15.60
N THR A 260 10.29 28.86 15.99
CA THR A 260 11.14 29.56 15.02
C THR A 260 12.08 28.62 14.27
N ARG A 261 12.65 27.61 14.94
CA ARG A 261 13.46 26.56 14.31
C ARG A 261 12.66 25.77 13.28
N LEU A 262 11.44 25.37 13.62
CA LEU A 262 10.54 24.64 12.72
C LEU A 262 10.17 25.47 11.48
N LYS A 263 9.92 26.77 11.62
CA LYS A 263 9.69 27.68 10.47
C LYS A 263 10.90 27.72 9.53
N ASN A 264 12.11 27.78 10.09
CA ASN A 264 13.34 27.76 9.29
C ASN A 264 13.53 26.43 8.56
N GLN A 265 13.23 25.29 9.20
CA GLN A 265 13.26 23.98 8.56
C GLN A 265 12.23 23.86 7.44
N GLN A 266 11.02 24.37 7.64
CA GLN A 266 9.97 24.37 6.62
C GLN A 266 10.37 25.17 5.37
N ALA A 267 11.12 26.28 5.54
CA ALA A 267 11.67 27.02 4.41
C ALA A 267 12.72 26.22 3.63
N THR A 268 13.55 25.42 4.32
CA THR A 268 14.52 24.53 3.67
C THR A 268 13.85 23.39 2.92
N ILE A 269 12.82 22.76 3.53
CA ILE A 269 12.04 21.70 2.90
C ILE A 269 11.42 22.19 1.58
N ARG A 270 10.79 23.37 1.58
CA ARG A 270 10.21 23.96 0.35
C ARG A 270 11.24 24.16 -0.76
N ARG A 271 12.48 24.55 -0.43
CA ARG A 271 13.56 24.69 -1.44
C ARG A 271 14.00 23.35 -2.00
N LEU A 272 14.03 22.31 -1.17
CA LEU A 272 14.39 20.95 -1.60
C LEU A 272 13.27 20.33 -2.44
N GLU A 273 12.01 20.53 -2.07
CA GLU A 273 10.84 20.10 -2.85
C GLU A 273 10.85 20.74 -4.24
N GLU A 274 11.10 22.05 -4.33
CA GLU A 274 11.20 22.75 -5.62
C GLU A 274 12.36 22.22 -6.47
N ARG A 275 13.52 21.93 -5.86
CA ARG A 275 14.66 21.35 -6.57
C ARG A 275 14.38 19.92 -7.06
N ASN A 276 13.68 19.11 -6.28
CA ASN A 276 13.26 17.78 -6.71
C ASN A 276 12.29 17.87 -7.88
N ARG A 277 11.31 18.78 -7.83
CA ARG A 277 10.37 19.01 -8.92
C ARG A 277 11.07 19.41 -10.22
N GLN A 278 12.09 20.26 -10.13
CA GLN A 278 12.91 20.65 -11.29
C GLN A 278 13.70 19.47 -11.87
N LEU A 279 14.28 18.62 -11.01
CA LEU A 279 15.00 17.42 -11.46
C LEU A 279 14.07 16.38 -12.09
N GLU A 280 12.87 16.21 -11.54
CA GLU A 280 11.82 15.34 -12.10
C GLU A 280 11.41 15.82 -13.49
N GLN A 281 11.16 17.12 -13.67
CA GLN A 281 10.84 17.70 -14.99
C GLN A 281 11.98 17.51 -15.99
N GLN A 282 13.24 17.72 -15.58
CA GLN A 282 14.40 17.48 -16.44
C GLN A 282 14.54 16.00 -16.84
N MET A 283 14.25 15.07 -15.93
CA MET A 283 14.25 13.64 -16.25
C MET A 283 13.11 13.27 -17.20
N GLU A 284 11.91 13.80 -16.98
CA GLU A 284 10.75 13.54 -17.83
C GLU A 284 10.98 14.04 -19.27
N GLU A 285 11.57 15.23 -19.41
CA GLU A 285 11.93 15.79 -20.71
C GLU A 285 12.99 14.95 -21.44
N LYS A 286 14.04 14.49 -20.72
CA LYS A 286 15.05 13.57 -21.27
C LYS A 286 14.45 12.21 -21.67
N VAL A 287 13.54 11.66 -20.87
CA VAL A 287 12.85 10.41 -21.19
C VAL A 287 12.01 10.59 -22.46
N LYS A 288 11.30 11.71 -22.58
CA LYS A 288 10.52 12.04 -23.76
C LYS A 288 11.39 12.15 -25.02
N GLU A 289 12.52 12.84 -24.94
CA GLU A 289 13.49 12.90 -26.06
C GLU A 289 13.99 11.51 -26.48
N ILE A 290 14.36 10.65 -25.52
CA ILE A 290 14.84 9.29 -25.81
C ILE A 290 13.74 8.46 -26.46
N VAL A 291 12.49 8.57 -25.98
CA VAL A 291 11.34 7.84 -26.54
C VAL A 291 11.05 8.30 -27.96
N GLU A 292 11.04 9.61 -28.22
CA GLU A 292 10.83 10.15 -29.57
C GLU A 292 11.94 9.69 -30.53
N MET A 293 13.20 9.72 -30.09
CA MET A 293 14.34 9.25 -30.88
C MET A 293 14.22 7.75 -31.21
N LYS A 294 13.80 6.93 -30.24
CA LYS A 294 13.62 5.49 -30.44
C LYS A 294 12.43 5.17 -31.33
N GLN A 295 11.34 5.93 -31.22
CA GLN A 295 10.19 5.80 -32.13
C GLN A 295 10.57 6.12 -33.57
N ARG A 296 11.34 7.20 -33.81
CA ARG A 296 11.84 7.52 -35.17
C ARG A 296 12.72 6.41 -35.72
N SER A 297 13.68 5.93 -34.93
CA SER A 297 14.56 4.83 -35.33
C SER A 297 13.78 3.54 -35.67
N LEU A 298 12.76 3.19 -34.87
CA LEU A 298 11.92 2.03 -35.14
C LEU A 298 11.06 2.22 -36.39
N ALA A 299 10.54 3.44 -36.62
CA ALA A 299 9.78 3.75 -37.82
C ALA A 299 10.63 3.65 -39.09
N GLU A 300 11.88 4.14 -39.05
CA GLU A 300 12.83 4.00 -40.17
C GLU A 300 13.18 2.53 -40.46
N GLU A 301 13.39 1.72 -39.42
CA GLU A 301 13.66 0.28 -39.59
C GLU A 301 12.45 -0.47 -40.15
N ASN A 302 11.26 -0.16 -39.67
CA ASN A 302 10.01 -0.70 -40.19
C ASN A 302 9.76 -0.29 -41.65
N GLN A 303 10.10 0.94 -42.02
CA GLN A 303 9.98 1.39 -43.40
C GLN A 303 10.95 0.64 -44.32
N LYS A 304 12.22 0.50 -43.93
CA LYS A 304 13.22 -0.26 -44.70
C LYS A 304 12.81 -1.72 -44.88
N THR A 305 12.32 -2.36 -43.82
CA THR A 305 11.84 -3.76 -43.91
C THR A 305 10.62 -3.88 -44.81
N LEU A 306 9.69 -2.92 -44.78
CA LEU A 306 8.54 -2.88 -45.69
C LEU A 306 8.96 -2.73 -47.16
N GLU A 307 9.95 -1.87 -47.45
CA GLU A 307 10.49 -1.67 -48.80
C GLU A 307 11.12 -2.97 -49.34
N VAL A 308 11.96 -3.64 -48.53
CA VAL A 308 12.55 -4.94 -48.90
C VAL A 308 11.48 -6.01 -49.15
N LEU A 309 10.42 -6.05 -48.33
CA LEU A 309 9.31 -6.99 -48.52
C LEU A 309 8.54 -6.70 -49.81
N LYS A 310 8.32 -5.43 -50.16
CA LYS A 310 7.67 -5.03 -51.42
C LYS A 310 8.49 -5.41 -52.65
N GLU A 311 9.80 -5.17 -52.63
CA GLU A 311 10.70 -5.58 -53.72
C GLU A 311 10.69 -7.11 -53.91
N ARG A 312 10.71 -7.86 -52.80
CA ARG A 312 10.60 -9.32 -52.84
C ARG A 312 9.26 -9.78 -53.40
N GLU A 313 8.16 -9.13 -53.02
CA GLU A 313 6.83 -9.43 -53.55
C GLU A 313 6.77 -9.20 -55.06
N GLN A 314 7.28 -8.07 -55.55
CA GLN A 314 7.34 -7.78 -56.99
C GLN A 314 8.17 -8.83 -57.74
N SER A 315 9.35 -9.19 -57.21
CA SER A 315 10.19 -10.23 -57.82
C SER A 315 9.47 -11.59 -57.91
N LEU A 316 8.76 -11.99 -56.85
CA LEU A 316 7.97 -13.22 -56.84
C LEU A 316 6.78 -13.16 -57.81
N GLN A 317 6.12 -12.01 -57.94
CA GLN A 317 5.05 -11.81 -58.92
C GLN A 317 5.57 -11.92 -60.37
N ASP A 318 6.75 -11.37 -60.65
CA ASP A 318 7.39 -11.48 -61.96
C ASP A 318 7.78 -12.92 -62.29
N GLN A 319 8.37 -13.65 -61.34
CA GLN A 319 8.67 -15.07 -61.50
C GLN A 319 7.41 -15.89 -61.76
N LEU A 320 6.33 -15.61 -61.01
CA LEU A 320 5.05 -16.30 -61.21
C LEU A 320 4.46 -16.01 -62.59
N ARG A 321 4.56 -14.76 -63.07
CA ARG A 321 4.10 -14.38 -64.43
C ARG A 321 4.90 -15.14 -65.48
N GLN A 322 6.22 -15.17 -65.38
CA GLN A 322 7.09 -15.86 -66.32
C GLN A 322 6.85 -17.38 -66.33
N ALA A 323 6.66 -17.99 -65.16
CA ALA A 323 6.31 -19.40 -65.04
C ALA A 323 4.94 -19.71 -65.67
N LYS A 324 3.93 -18.86 -65.46
CA LYS A 324 2.60 -19.00 -66.10
C LYS A 324 2.68 -18.92 -67.62
N GLU A 325 3.47 -17.98 -68.15
CA GLU A 325 3.66 -17.82 -69.58
C GLU A 325 4.40 -19.00 -70.21
N SER A 326 5.42 -19.54 -69.52
CA SER A 326 6.10 -20.78 -69.91
C SER A 326 5.16 -21.98 -69.95
N VAL A 327 4.29 -22.14 -68.94
CA VAL A 327 3.28 -23.21 -68.92
C VAL A 327 2.28 -23.04 -70.08
N ALA A 328 1.81 -21.83 -70.35
CA ALA A 328 0.90 -21.57 -71.47
C ALA A 328 1.55 -21.90 -72.83
N ASN A 329 2.84 -21.58 -73.00
CA ASN A 329 3.59 -21.94 -74.21
C ASN A 329 3.78 -23.45 -74.34
N MET A 330 4.10 -24.15 -73.24
CA MET A 330 4.20 -25.61 -73.23
C MET A 330 2.85 -26.28 -73.56
N GLN A 331 1.73 -25.73 -73.08
CA GLN A 331 0.39 -26.22 -73.41
C GLN A 331 0.09 -26.07 -74.90
N LYS A 332 0.36 -24.90 -75.49
CA LYS A 332 0.19 -24.67 -76.94
C LYS A 332 1.04 -25.62 -77.79
N LEU A 333 2.30 -25.82 -77.39
CA LEU A 333 3.20 -26.75 -78.08
C LEU A 333 2.71 -28.20 -77.93
N HIS A 334 2.18 -28.57 -76.77
CA HIS A 334 1.62 -29.90 -76.56
C HIS A 334 0.38 -30.14 -77.45
N GLU A 335 -0.52 -29.16 -77.55
CA GLU A 335 -1.68 -29.22 -78.44
C GLU A 335 -1.26 -29.37 -79.92
N LEU A 336 -0.25 -28.60 -80.35
CA LEU A 336 0.29 -28.70 -81.71
C LEU A 336 0.93 -30.07 -81.98
N ALA A 337 1.73 -30.58 -81.04
CA ALA A 337 2.34 -31.90 -81.17
C ALA A 337 1.27 -33.01 -81.19
N GLN A 338 0.21 -32.86 -80.39
CA GLN A 338 -0.90 -33.81 -80.36
C GLN A 338 -1.68 -33.81 -81.69
N SER A 339 -1.89 -32.65 -82.32
CA SER A 339 -2.54 -32.59 -83.64
C SER A 339 -1.68 -33.22 -84.73
N GLN A 340 -0.37 -32.96 -84.72
CA GLN A 340 0.58 -33.58 -85.67
C GLN A 340 0.63 -35.11 -85.51
N LEU A 341 0.65 -35.61 -84.28
CA LEU A 341 0.59 -37.06 -84.01
C LEU A 341 -0.73 -37.68 -84.52
N PHE A 342 -1.85 -36.94 -84.43
CA PHE A 342 -3.12 -37.40 -84.96
C PHE A 342 -3.11 -37.48 -86.50
N GLU A 343 -2.54 -36.49 -87.18
CA GLU A 343 -2.37 -36.49 -88.65
C GLU A 343 -1.47 -37.64 -89.13
N VAL A 344 -0.29 -37.81 -88.52
CA VAL A 344 0.64 -38.91 -88.88
C VAL A 344 -0.01 -40.26 -88.65
N ARG A 345 -0.77 -40.42 -87.55
CA ARG A 345 -1.51 -41.65 -87.28
C ARG A 345 -2.57 -41.91 -88.36
N ALA A 346 -3.33 -40.88 -88.76
CA ALA A 346 -4.33 -41.01 -89.81
C ALA A 346 -3.70 -41.42 -91.15
N GLN A 347 -2.58 -40.78 -91.54
CA GLN A 347 -1.83 -41.13 -92.75
C GLN A 347 -1.27 -42.57 -92.70
N SER A 348 -0.73 -42.98 -91.56
CA SER A 348 -0.24 -44.35 -91.37
C SER A 348 -1.36 -45.39 -91.45
N GLU A 349 -2.54 -45.10 -90.89
CA GLU A 349 -3.72 -45.96 -90.99
C GLU A 349 -4.22 -46.06 -92.45
N GLU A 350 -4.21 -44.95 -93.19
CA GLU A 350 -4.55 -44.91 -94.62
C GLU A 350 -3.55 -45.70 -95.48
N GLU A 351 -2.25 -45.50 -95.28
CA GLU A 351 -1.20 -46.24 -96.00
C GLU A 351 -1.27 -47.74 -95.68
N ARG A 352 -1.50 -48.10 -94.41
CA ARG A 352 -1.69 -49.50 -94.01
C ARG A 352 -2.91 -50.11 -94.67
N ALA A 353 -4.02 -49.37 -94.82
CA ALA A 353 -5.20 -49.82 -95.54
C ALA A 353 -4.91 -50.00 -97.05
N ALA A 354 -4.20 -49.06 -97.68
CA ALA A 354 -3.79 -49.15 -99.07
C ALA A 354 -2.88 -50.36 -99.33
N LYS A 355 -1.87 -50.57 -98.48
CA LYS A 355 -0.98 -51.75 -98.54
C LYS A 355 -1.72 -53.06 -98.34
N GLN A 356 -2.70 -53.10 -97.44
CA GLN A 356 -3.54 -54.28 -97.27
C GLN A 356 -4.35 -54.57 -98.54
N SER A 357 -4.86 -53.54 -99.23
CA SER A 357 -5.57 -53.72 -100.50
C SER A 357 -4.64 -54.23 -101.62
N GLU A 358 -3.40 -53.74 -101.67
CA GLU A 358 -2.37 -54.19 -102.62
C GLU A 358 -2.01 -55.67 -102.37
N VAL A 359 -1.83 -56.07 -101.11
CA VAL A 359 -1.60 -57.48 -100.74
C VAL A 359 -2.77 -58.35 -101.18
N ASN A 360 -4.01 -57.92 -100.97
CA ASN A 360 -5.19 -58.69 -101.41
C ASN A 360 -5.22 -58.85 -102.94
N LEU A 361 -4.92 -57.79 -103.70
CA LEU A 361 -4.82 -57.85 -105.16
C LEU A 361 -3.71 -58.80 -105.63
N LEU A 362 -2.55 -58.77 -104.98
CA LEU A 362 -1.45 -59.69 -105.27
C LEU A 362 -1.81 -61.13 -104.92
N MET A 363 -2.52 -61.36 -103.80
CA MET A 363 -3.04 -62.70 -103.47
C MET A 363 -3.99 -63.22 -104.56
N ASP A 364 -4.92 -62.37 -105.04
CA ASP A 364 -5.81 -62.72 -106.16
C ASP A 364 -5.04 -63.01 -107.46
N GLU A 365 -3.97 -62.26 -107.75
CA GLU A 365 -3.10 -62.50 -108.91
C GLU A 365 -2.31 -63.79 -108.78
N VAL A 366 -1.80 -64.11 -107.59
CA VAL A 366 -1.13 -65.37 -107.30
C VAL A 366 -2.10 -66.54 -107.49
N GLU A 367 -3.33 -66.44 -106.99
CA GLU A 367 -4.35 -67.47 -107.21
C GLU A 367 -4.68 -67.64 -108.69
N ARG A 368 -4.82 -66.54 -109.43
CA ARG A 368 -4.99 -66.57 -110.90
C ARG A 368 -3.79 -67.21 -111.61
N ALA A 369 -2.56 -66.88 -111.20
CA ALA A 369 -1.33 -67.43 -111.76
C ALA A 369 -1.17 -68.92 -111.44
N GLN A 370 -1.48 -69.35 -110.21
CA GLN A 370 -1.50 -70.76 -109.81
C GLN A 370 -2.52 -71.56 -110.63
N THR A 371 -3.70 -70.98 -110.86
CA THR A 371 -4.73 -71.60 -111.72
C THR A 371 -4.23 -71.75 -113.17
N ARG A 372 -3.55 -70.74 -113.70
CA ARG A 372 -2.90 -70.80 -115.03
C ARG A 372 -1.74 -71.79 -115.09
N LEU A 373 -0.96 -71.90 -114.02
CA LEU A 373 0.15 -72.85 -113.95
C LEU A 373 -0.39 -74.29 -113.99
N LEU A 374 -1.45 -74.57 -113.24
CA LEU A 374 -2.14 -75.87 -113.26
C LEU A 374 -2.70 -76.21 -114.67
N SER A 375 -3.21 -75.23 -115.42
CA SER A 375 -3.64 -75.47 -116.80
C SER A 375 -2.47 -75.70 -117.75
N LEU A 376 -1.39 -74.92 -117.62
CA LEU A 376 -0.18 -75.07 -118.42
C LEU A 376 0.57 -76.37 -118.10
N GLU A 377 0.51 -76.87 -116.87
CA GLU A 377 1.08 -78.19 -116.52
C GLU A 377 0.29 -79.33 -117.17
N ARG A 378 -1.05 -79.20 -117.28
CA ARG A 378 -1.87 -80.13 -118.08
C ARG A 378 -1.52 -80.06 -119.58
N GLU A 379 -1.40 -78.85 -120.13
CA GLU A 379 -0.98 -78.66 -121.54
C GLU A 379 0.45 -79.14 -121.79
N LYS A 380 1.39 -78.91 -120.87
CA LYS A 380 2.76 -79.42 -120.95
C LYS A 380 2.80 -80.95 -120.92
N GLY A 381 1.91 -81.59 -120.17
CA GLY A 381 1.71 -83.05 -120.24
C GLY A 381 1.29 -83.51 -121.63
N LEU A 382 0.36 -82.79 -122.26
CA LEU A 382 -0.09 -83.02 -123.64
C LEU A 382 0.98 -82.72 -124.70
N LEU A 383 1.73 -81.62 -124.54
CA LEU A 383 2.77 -81.19 -125.48
C LEU A 383 4.06 -82.01 -125.34
N ARG A 384 4.43 -82.51 -124.14
CA ARG A 384 5.50 -83.52 -124.00
C ARG A 384 5.18 -84.80 -124.74
N SER A 385 3.89 -85.16 -124.86
CA SER A 385 3.46 -86.29 -125.69
C SER A 385 3.54 -86.00 -127.19
N GLN A 386 3.60 -84.72 -127.61
CA GLN A 386 3.73 -84.30 -129.02
C GLN A 386 5.18 -83.95 -129.41
N LEU A 387 6.06 -83.62 -128.44
CA LEU A 387 7.46 -83.26 -128.65
C LEU A 387 8.43 -84.45 -128.71
N GLN A 388 7.93 -85.69 -128.64
CA GLN A 388 8.70 -86.88 -128.98
C GLN A 388 8.56 -87.29 -130.47
N SER A 389 7.72 -86.58 -131.25
CA SER A 389 7.42 -86.93 -132.65
C SER A 389 7.82 -85.89 -133.72
N ALA A 390 8.49 -84.80 -133.37
CA ALA A 390 8.94 -83.84 -134.38
C ALA A 390 10.34 -83.33 -134.05
N ASN A 391 11.28 -84.15 -134.49
CA ASN A 391 12.68 -83.84 -134.64
C ASN A 391 12.88 -82.76 -135.72
N GLU A 392 14.05 -82.14 -135.67
CA GLU A 392 14.78 -81.58 -136.82
C GLU A 392 14.42 -80.18 -137.35
N GLU A 393 15.41 -79.31 -137.15
CA GLU A 393 16.02 -78.40 -138.14
C GLU A 393 15.85 -76.87 -138.00
N THR A 394 16.90 -76.29 -137.41
CA THR A 394 17.83 -75.33 -138.04
C THR A 394 17.28 -74.02 -138.63
N GLY A 395 17.53 -72.92 -137.88
CA GLY A 395 18.57 -71.96 -138.23
C GLY A 395 18.45 -71.04 -139.47
N SER A 396 18.52 -69.73 -139.16
CA SER A 396 19.38 -68.70 -139.81
C SER A 396 18.85 -67.91 -141.02
N LYS A 397 18.99 -66.56 -140.95
CA LYS A 397 19.87 -65.70 -141.81
C LYS A 397 19.52 -64.21 -141.69
N ASN A 398 20.48 -63.35 -141.31
CA ASN A 398 21.24 -62.38 -142.16
C ASN A 398 20.67 -60.95 -142.03
N SER A 399 21.41 -59.83 -142.09
CA SER A 399 22.80 -59.54 -142.45
C SER A 399 23.09 -58.05 -142.16
N ASP A 400 24.37 -57.75 -141.89
CA ASP A 400 25.18 -56.60 -142.36
C ASP A 400 24.79 -55.15 -142.04
N SER A 401 25.69 -54.20 -141.80
CA SER A 401 27.11 -54.20 -141.44
C SER A 401 27.48 -52.71 -141.18
N VAL A 402 28.32 -52.47 -140.17
CA VAL A 402 29.36 -51.43 -140.12
C VAL A 402 28.91 -49.97 -140.29
N ASP A 403 28.58 -49.33 -139.16
CA ASP A 403 28.69 -47.87 -138.96
C ASP A 403 29.07 -47.57 -137.49
N SER A 404 29.93 -48.42 -136.90
CA SER A 404 30.10 -48.49 -135.44
C SER A 404 31.14 -47.54 -134.84
N ASN A 405 32.12 -47.04 -135.59
CA ASN A 405 33.21 -46.28 -134.97
C ASN A 405 32.92 -44.79 -134.74
N SER A 406 32.15 -44.14 -135.62
CA SER A 406 31.75 -42.72 -135.42
C SER A 406 30.62 -42.58 -134.39
N PHE A 407 29.74 -43.59 -134.30
CA PHE A 407 28.70 -43.66 -133.28
C PHE A 407 29.30 -43.96 -131.89
N LEU A 408 30.33 -44.81 -131.81
CA LEU A 408 31.01 -45.10 -130.55
C LEU A 408 31.72 -43.87 -129.99
N GLU A 409 32.42 -43.06 -130.80
CA GLU A 409 33.13 -41.86 -130.34
C GLU A 409 32.16 -40.76 -129.84
N ASN A 410 31.07 -40.52 -130.59
CA ASN A 410 30.02 -39.61 -130.16
C ASN A 410 29.23 -40.15 -128.96
N SER A 411 29.02 -41.46 -128.88
CA SER A 411 28.41 -42.09 -127.71
C SER A 411 29.33 -42.06 -126.49
N LEU A 412 30.65 -42.07 -126.68
CA LEU A 412 31.63 -42.05 -125.60
C LEU A 412 31.75 -40.63 -125.03
N SER A 413 31.79 -39.59 -125.87
CA SER A 413 31.75 -38.19 -125.38
C SER A 413 30.40 -37.83 -124.74
N ALA A 414 29.29 -38.35 -125.27
CA ALA A 414 27.98 -38.22 -124.64
C ALA A 414 27.93 -38.93 -123.29
N LYS A 415 28.52 -40.14 -123.18
CA LYS A 415 28.62 -40.87 -121.91
C LYS A 415 29.56 -40.19 -120.91
N GLU A 416 30.68 -39.62 -121.35
CA GLU A 416 31.59 -38.85 -120.48
C GLU A 416 30.92 -37.59 -119.93
N LYS A 417 30.09 -36.91 -120.74
CA LYS A 417 29.29 -35.78 -120.28
C LYS A 417 28.19 -36.18 -119.30
N ILE A 418 27.53 -37.31 -119.54
CA ILE A 418 26.55 -37.87 -118.59
C ILE A 418 27.24 -38.30 -117.29
N ILE A 419 28.43 -38.88 -117.36
CA ILE A 419 29.23 -39.25 -116.19
C ILE A 419 29.63 -38.01 -115.39
N SER A 420 30.01 -36.91 -116.04
CA SER A 420 30.34 -35.68 -115.34
C SER A 420 29.12 -35.02 -114.71
N GLU A 421 27.97 -35.00 -115.39
CA GLU A 421 26.69 -34.54 -114.83
C GLU A 421 26.25 -35.41 -113.63
N LEU A 422 26.29 -36.74 -113.76
CA LEU A 422 25.99 -37.67 -112.67
C LEU A 422 26.94 -37.53 -111.48
N ASN A 423 28.24 -37.29 -111.73
CA ASN A 423 29.21 -37.07 -110.65
C ASN A 423 28.95 -35.74 -109.94
N MET A 424 28.50 -34.71 -110.66
CA MET A 424 28.14 -33.42 -110.08
C MET A 424 26.85 -33.54 -109.27
N GLU A 425 25.86 -34.30 -109.76
CA GLU A 425 24.64 -34.62 -109.01
C GLU A 425 24.94 -35.47 -107.77
N LEU A 426 25.79 -36.49 -107.89
CA LEU A 426 26.24 -37.30 -106.75
C LEU A 426 26.94 -36.43 -105.69
N HIS A 427 27.81 -35.52 -106.11
CA HIS A 427 28.49 -34.61 -105.18
C HIS A 427 27.52 -33.64 -104.51
N ASN A 428 26.53 -33.12 -105.24
CA ASN A 428 25.47 -32.29 -104.68
C ASN A 428 24.58 -33.07 -103.70
N ILE A 429 24.28 -34.34 -103.98
CA ILE A 429 23.51 -35.21 -103.09
C ILE A 429 24.33 -35.57 -101.85
N GLU A 430 25.62 -35.86 -101.98
CA GLU A 430 26.50 -36.13 -100.84
C GLU A 430 26.62 -34.90 -99.93
N THR A 431 26.83 -33.71 -100.51
CA THR A 431 26.94 -32.46 -99.73
C THR A 431 25.62 -32.08 -99.05
N THR A 432 24.48 -32.26 -99.72
CA THR A 432 23.17 -32.08 -99.07
C THR A 432 22.94 -33.10 -97.96
N LEU A 433 23.26 -34.39 -98.18
CA LEU A 433 23.14 -35.43 -97.16
C LEU A 433 24.05 -35.16 -95.95
N THR A 434 25.28 -34.65 -96.15
CA THR A 434 26.15 -34.27 -95.04
C THR A 434 25.61 -33.07 -94.26
N ASN A 435 25.05 -32.09 -94.95
CA ASN A 435 24.44 -30.92 -94.31
C ASN A 435 23.19 -31.30 -93.50
N GLU A 436 22.32 -32.15 -94.05
CA GLU A 436 21.15 -32.69 -93.34
C GLU A 436 21.56 -33.52 -92.11
N ARG A 437 22.59 -34.36 -92.23
CA ARG A 437 23.15 -35.10 -91.10
C ARG A 437 23.67 -34.17 -90.01
N GLU A 438 24.39 -33.11 -90.36
CA GLU A 438 24.91 -32.15 -89.41
C GLU A 438 23.80 -31.32 -88.75
N GLN A 439 22.76 -30.96 -89.50
CA GLN A 439 21.55 -30.33 -88.97
C GLN A 439 20.84 -31.24 -87.97
N HIS A 440 20.59 -32.51 -88.30
CA HIS A 440 19.97 -33.46 -87.38
C HIS A 440 20.82 -33.74 -86.14
N ILE A 441 22.15 -33.81 -86.25
CA ILE A 441 23.04 -33.93 -85.09
C ILE A 441 22.90 -32.71 -84.17
N ASN A 442 22.81 -31.50 -84.75
CA ASN A 442 22.63 -30.27 -83.98
C ASN A 442 21.23 -30.19 -83.36
N GLU A 443 20.19 -30.62 -84.05
CA GLU A 443 18.83 -30.75 -83.50
C GLU A 443 18.79 -31.78 -82.36
N PHE A 444 19.41 -32.95 -82.53
CA PHE A 444 19.49 -33.97 -81.50
C PHE A 444 20.22 -33.46 -80.26
N LYS A 445 21.32 -32.71 -80.43
CA LYS A 445 22.01 -32.04 -79.31
C LYS A 445 21.10 -31.04 -78.60
N LYS A 446 20.36 -30.21 -79.35
CA LYS A 446 19.41 -29.24 -78.77
C LYS A 446 18.27 -29.92 -78.02
N LEU A 447 17.67 -30.97 -78.60
CA LEU A 447 16.62 -31.78 -77.99
C LEU A 447 17.13 -32.48 -76.73
N ASN A 448 18.35 -33.02 -76.74
CA ASN A 448 18.93 -33.68 -75.58
C ASN A 448 19.25 -32.70 -74.45
N MET A 449 19.71 -31.49 -74.78
CA MET A 449 19.87 -30.41 -73.78
C MET A 449 18.53 -29.99 -73.18
N ALA A 450 17.50 -29.80 -74.02
CA ALA A 450 16.17 -29.45 -73.56
C ALA A 450 15.55 -30.56 -72.70
N LEU A 451 15.77 -31.83 -73.05
CA LEU A 451 15.32 -32.98 -72.27
C LEU A 451 15.99 -32.98 -70.88
N ASN A 452 17.30 -32.79 -70.81
CA ASN A 452 18.04 -32.74 -69.55
C ASN A 452 17.61 -31.54 -68.68
N GLU A 453 17.35 -30.37 -69.28
CA GLU A 453 16.77 -29.23 -68.57
C GLU A 453 15.37 -29.54 -68.03
N LYS A 454 14.53 -30.22 -68.80
CA LYS A 454 13.20 -30.64 -68.36
C LYS A 454 13.28 -31.70 -67.27
N GLU A 455 14.21 -32.66 -67.34
CA GLU A 455 14.44 -33.66 -66.29
C GLU A 455 14.91 -33.01 -64.99
N LEU A 456 15.84 -32.06 -65.04
CA LEU A 456 16.28 -31.28 -63.88
C LEU A 456 15.13 -30.44 -63.30
N ALA A 457 14.33 -29.78 -64.13
CA ALA A 457 13.15 -29.04 -63.69
C ALA A 457 12.09 -29.96 -63.07
N LEU A 458 11.93 -31.19 -63.59
CA LEU A 458 10.99 -32.18 -63.07
C LEU A 458 11.48 -32.69 -61.70
N GLU A 459 12.78 -32.88 -61.52
CA GLU A 459 13.36 -33.27 -60.24
C GLU A 459 13.30 -32.14 -59.20
N GLU A 460 13.48 -30.88 -59.63
CA GLU A 460 13.26 -29.70 -58.79
C GLU A 460 11.77 -29.55 -58.40
N MET A 461 10.85 -29.74 -59.36
CA MET A 461 9.41 -29.73 -59.11
C MET A 461 8.97 -30.90 -58.21
N LYS A 462 9.59 -32.08 -58.31
CA LYS A 462 9.37 -33.19 -57.36
C LYS A 462 9.89 -32.86 -55.97
N LYS A 463 11.05 -32.19 -55.85
CA LYS A 463 11.55 -31.69 -54.56
C LYS A 463 10.61 -30.63 -53.98
N GLU A 464 10.11 -29.70 -54.79
CA GLU A 464 9.09 -28.73 -54.37
C GLU A 464 7.77 -29.42 -53.98
N LEU A 465 7.34 -30.46 -54.70
CA LEU A 465 6.15 -31.23 -54.39
C LEU A 465 6.31 -32.02 -53.07
N HIS A 466 7.51 -32.55 -52.80
CA HIS A 466 7.84 -33.19 -51.53
C HIS A 466 8.02 -32.19 -50.38
N ALA A 467 8.43 -30.96 -50.66
CA ALA A 467 8.54 -29.87 -49.69
C ALA A 467 7.18 -29.20 -49.40
N ARG A 468 6.22 -29.29 -50.32
CA ARG A 468 4.85 -28.83 -50.09
C ARG A 468 4.21 -29.68 -48.99
N PRO A 469 3.63 -29.05 -47.96
CA PRO A 469 2.93 -29.79 -46.91
C PRO A 469 1.80 -30.61 -47.53
N THR A 470 1.79 -31.91 -47.25
CA THR A 470 0.77 -32.85 -47.71
C THR A 470 -0.61 -32.35 -47.31
N ALA A 471 -1.65 -32.65 -48.09
CA ALA A 471 -3.04 -32.24 -47.77
C ALA A 471 -3.42 -32.60 -46.32
N LYS A 472 -2.91 -33.72 -45.81
CA LYS A 472 -3.03 -34.15 -44.41
C LYS A 472 -2.34 -33.20 -43.43
N LEU A 473 -1.10 -32.77 -43.71
CA LEU A 473 -0.37 -31.81 -42.88
C LEU A 473 -1.00 -30.40 -42.89
N VAL A 474 -1.57 -29.97 -44.02
CA VAL A 474 -2.32 -28.71 -44.10
C VAL A 474 -3.63 -28.82 -43.30
N ASP A 475 -4.29 -29.97 -43.34
CA ASP A 475 -5.48 -30.24 -42.52
C ASP A 475 -5.15 -30.32 -41.03
N ASP A 476 -4.01 -30.93 -40.67
CA ASP A 476 -3.51 -30.99 -39.28
C ASP A 476 -3.08 -29.60 -38.79
N LEU A 477 -2.48 -28.77 -39.65
CA LEU A 477 -2.17 -27.38 -39.33
C LEU A 477 -3.45 -26.54 -39.20
N ARG A 478 -4.47 -26.75 -40.05
CA ARG A 478 -5.79 -26.11 -39.88
C ARG A 478 -6.46 -26.56 -38.59
N LYS A 479 -6.38 -27.84 -38.22
CA LYS A 479 -6.89 -28.37 -36.95
C LYS A 479 -6.12 -27.78 -35.77
N LYS A 480 -4.78 -27.70 -35.84
CA LYS A 480 -3.95 -27.03 -34.82
C LYS A 480 -4.25 -25.54 -34.69
N VAL A 481 -4.46 -24.83 -35.79
CA VAL A 481 -4.87 -23.41 -35.79
C VAL A 481 -6.28 -23.24 -35.24
N LYS A 482 -7.22 -24.14 -35.55
CA LYS A 482 -8.57 -24.15 -34.96
C LYS A 482 -8.55 -24.43 -33.46
N ILE A 483 -7.73 -25.38 -33.01
CA ILE A 483 -7.51 -25.66 -31.58
C ILE A 483 -6.85 -24.45 -30.90
N LEU A 484 -5.86 -23.82 -31.51
CA LEU A 484 -5.23 -22.59 -31.00
C LEU A 484 -6.18 -21.39 -31.00
N GLN A 485 -7.09 -21.28 -31.98
CA GLN A 485 -8.15 -20.27 -32.00
C GLN A 485 -9.18 -20.53 -30.90
N ALA A 486 -9.54 -21.79 -30.62
CA ALA A 486 -10.44 -22.14 -29.52
C ALA A 486 -9.79 -21.90 -28.14
N VAL A 487 -8.47 -22.08 -28.02
CA VAL A 487 -7.69 -21.78 -26.81
C VAL A 487 -7.43 -20.28 -26.64
N GLY A 488 -7.28 -19.53 -27.74
CA GLY A 488 -7.03 -18.08 -27.73
C GLY A 488 -8.30 -17.23 -27.64
N TYR A 489 -9.43 -17.75 -28.14
CA TYR A 489 -10.74 -17.12 -28.12
C TYR A 489 -11.72 -18.16 -27.57
N ASN A 490 -12.04 -18.08 -26.27
CA ASN A 490 -12.99 -18.98 -25.59
C ASN A 490 -14.41 -18.89 -26.19
N SER A 491 -14.63 -19.43 -27.38
CA SER A 491 -15.94 -19.49 -28.03
C SER A 491 -15.93 -20.45 -29.22
N ILE A 492 -16.05 -21.77 -28.98
CA ILE A 492 -16.64 -22.71 -29.94
C ILE A 492 -17.44 -23.78 -29.16
N GLU A 493 -18.59 -24.17 -29.73
CA GLU A 493 -19.59 -25.10 -29.20
C GLU A 493 -19.02 -26.54 -29.01
N ALA A 494 -19.54 -27.23 -28.00
CA ALA A 494 -19.00 -28.50 -27.48
C ALA A 494 -18.97 -29.67 -28.49
N GLU A 495 -19.73 -29.59 -29.58
CA GLU A 495 -19.86 -30.65 -30.58
C GLU A 495 -18.64 -30.76 -31.51
N ASP A 496 -17.88 -29.67 -31.71
CA ASP A 496 -16.66 -29.67 -32.55
C ASP A 496 -15.42 -30.23 -31.82
N TRP A 497 -15.48 -30.41 -30.50
CA TRP A 497 -14.37 -30.88 -29.66
C TRP A 497 -14.17 -32.40 -29.72
N GLU A 498 -15.24 -33.17 -29.85
CA GLU A 498 -15.18 -34.64 -29.90
C GLU A 498 -14.57 -35.16 -31.21
N VAL A 499 -14.73 -34.44 -32.32
CA VAL A 499 -14.19 -34.82 -33.63
C VAL A 499 -12.68 -34.54 -33.74
N ALA A 500 -12.16 -33.59 -32.96
CA ALA A 500 -10.73 -33.22 -32.96
C ALA A 500 -9.84 -34.12 -32.08
N THR A 501 -10.43 -34.98 -31.25
CA THR A 501 -9.71 -35.66 -30.14
C THR A 501 -9.33 -37.12 -30.39
N THR A 502 -9.66 -37.70 -31.54
CA THR A 502 -9.37 -39.10 -31.84
C THR A 502 -8.17 -39.24 -32.78
N GLY A 503 -6.98 -39.54 -32.26
CA GLY A 503 -5.81 -39.92 -33.08
C GLY A 503 -4.43 -39.98 -32.38
N GLU A 504 -3.51 -40.77 -32.95
CA GLU A 504 -2.10 -41.03 -32.52
C GLU A 504 -1.24 -39.78 -32.26
N GLU A 505 -1.66 -38.60 -32.74
CA GLU A 505 -0.90 -37.35 -32.64
C GLU A 505 -0.76 -36.82 -31.20
N MET A 506 -1.64 -37.26 -30.30
CA MET A 506 -1.58 -36.90 -28.90
C MET A 506 -0.31 -37.43 -28.21
N SER A 507 0.21 -38.59 -28.62
CA SER A 507 1.43 -39.18 -28.05
C SER A 507 2.69 -38.39 -28.42
N LYS A 508 2.75 -37.81 -29.63
CA LYS A 508 3.85 -36.91 -30.04
C LYS A 508 3.80 -35.57 -29.30
N LEU A 509 2.59 -35.04 -29.07
CA LEU A 509 2.41 -33.82 -28.29
C LEU A 509 2.78 -34.04 -26.81
N GLU A 510 2.42 -35.18 -26.24
CA GLU A 510 2.77 -35.60 -24.88
C GLU A 510 4.29 -35.77 -24.70
N SER A 511 4.98 -36.37 -25.69
CA SER A 511 6.44 -36.46 -25.69
C SER A 511 7.12 -35.08 -25.70
N LEU A 512 6.60 -34.13 -26.48
CA LEU A 512 7.15 -32.77 -26.56
C LEU A 512 6.88 -31.96 -25.29
N LEU A 513 5.71 -32.16 -24.67
CA LEU A 513 5.36 -31.54 -23.40
C LEU A 513 6.24 -32.09 -22.26
N LEU A 514 6.51 -33.40 -22.24
CA LEU A 514 7.43 -34.02 -21.28
C LEU A 514 8.87 -33.53 -21.42
N ASP A 515 9.40 -33.39 -22.64
CA ASP A 515 10.74 -32.85 -22.88
C ASP A 515 10.85 -31.37 -22.43
N LYS A 516 9.82 -30.58 -22.73
CA LYS A 516 9.75 -29.17 -22.30
C LYS A 516 9.59 -29.03 -20.79
N ASN A 517 8.86 -29.94 -20.14
CA ASN A 517 8.71 -29.98 -18.70
C ASN A 517 10.05 -30.30 -18.01
N ARG A 518 10.79 -31.31 -18.50
CA ARG A 518 12.15 -31.62 -17.99
C ARG A 518 13.12 -30.45 -18.14
N LYS A 519 13.08 -29.73 -19.26
CA LYS A 519 13.91 -28.52 -19.47
C LYS A 519 13.55 -27.41 -18.49
N MET A 520 12.27 -27.14 -18.27
CA MET A 520 11.83 -26.13 -17.31
C MET A 520 12.16 -26.54 -15.86
N GLU A 521 12.05 -27.81 -15.51
CA GLU A 521 12.47 -28.34 -14.20
C GLU A 521 13.98 -28.17 -13.97
N HIS A 522 14.79 -28.36 -15.01
CA HIS A 522 16.23 -28.10 -14.97
C HIS A 522 16.55 -26.61 -14.77
N GLU A 523 15.90 -25.72 -15.52
CA GLU A 523 16.01 -24.26 -15.36
C GLU A 523 15.59 -23.79 -13.97
N LEU A 524 14.52 -24.36 -13.41
CA LEU A 524 14.06 -24.10 -12.05
C LEU A 524 15.11 -24.53 -11.02
N THR A 525 15.72 -25.70 -11.20
CA THR A 525 16.76 -26.21 -10.30
C THR A 525 18.00 -25.33 -10.33
N GLN A 526 18.45 -24.93 -11.54
CA GLN A 526 19.57 -24.02 -11.70
C GLN A 526 19.30 -22.63 -11.08
N SER A 527 18.08 -22.12 -11.21
CA SER A 527 17.67 -20.84 -10.60
C SER A 527 17.58 -20.93 -9.08
N LYS A 528 17.19 -22.08 -8.51
CA LYS A 528 17.20 -22.33 -7.06
C LYS A 528 18.61 -22.33 -6.49
N VAL A 529 19.58 -22.94 -7.18
CA VAL A 529 20.99 -22.95 -6.76
C VAL A 529 21.56 -21.53 -6.75
N LYS A 530 21.34 -20.76 -7.84
CA LYS A 530 21.75 -19.35 -7.91
C LYS A 530 21.12 -18.50 -6.81
N LEU A 531 19.85 -18.75 -6.48
CA LEU A 531 19.18 -18.07 -5.38
C LEU A 531 19.86 -18.39 -4.03
N SER A 532 20.15 -19.66 -3.76
CA SER A 532 20.85 -20.09 -2.55
C SER A 532 22.25 -19.45 -2.42
N GLU A 533 23.01 -19.38 -3.51
CA GLU A 533 24.32 -18.73 -3.54
C GLU A 533 24.20 -17.24 -3.21
N LYS A 534 23.25 -16.53 -3.83
CA LYS A 534 23.02 -15.09 -3.60
C LYS A 534 22.55 -14.80 -2.17
N VAL A 535 21.72 -15.66 -1.59
CA VAL A 535 21.32 -15.58 -0.17
C VAL A 535 22.54 -15.70 0.74
N SER A 536 23.40 -16.69 0.52
CA SER A 536 24.60 -16.89 1.35
C SER A 536 25.60 -15.72 1.27
N LEU A 537 25.72 -15.10 0.09
CA LEU A 537 26.56 -13.91 -0.11
C LEU A 537 25.99 -12.68 0.59
N LEU A 538 24.66 -12.57 0.69
CA LEU A 538 23.98 -11.50 1.40
C LEU A 538 24.19 -11.65 2.92
N GLU A 539 23.97 -12.84 3.47
CA GLU A 539 24.17 -13.13 4.90
C GLU A 539 25.62 -12.85 5.35
N THR A 540 26.60 -13.24 4.53
CA THR A 540 28.03 -12.96 4.81
C THR A 540 28.38 -11.47 4.73
N ALA A 541 27.73 -10.71 3.83
CA ALA A 541 27.92 -9.26 3.76
C ALA A 541 27.25 -8.54 4.95
N GLU A 542 26.06 -8.97 5.35
CA GLU A 542 25.35 -8.46 6.53
C GLU A 542 26.15 -8.70 7.82
N GLY A 543 26.72 -9.90 7.96
CA GLY A 543 27.62 -10.24 9.08
C GLY A 543 28.84 -9.32 9.16
N LYS A 544 29.49 -9.02 8.02
CA LYS A 544 30.63 -8.08 7.96
C LYS A 544 30.23 -6.65 8.33
N ILE A 545 29.06 -6.19 7.93
CA ILE A 545 28.55 -4.87 8.33
C ILE A 545 28.31 -4.82 9.83
N ALA A 546 27.74 -5.87 10.43
CA ALA A 546 27.53 -5.92 11.87
C ALA A 546 28.86 -5.81 12.63
N GLU A 547 29.89 -6.54 12.17
CA GLU A 547 31.24 -6.50 12.74
C GLU A 547 31.88 -5.11 12.61
N LEU A 548 31.87 -4.52 11.42
CA LEU A 548 32.46 -3.20 11.18
C LEU A 548 31.68 -2.09 11.91
N THR A 549 30.35 -2.21 12.02
CA THR A 549 29.53 -1.27 12.79
C THR A 549 29.83 -1.34 14.29
N ALA A 550 30.15 -2.53 14.81
CA ALA A 550 30.63 -2.68 16.19
C ALA A 550 31.99 -2.01 16.38
N LYS A 551 32.93 -2.19 15.45
CA LYS A 551 34.24 -1.51 15.44
C LYS A 551 34.11 0.02 15.37
N VAL A 552 33.19 0.54 14.56
CA VAL A 552 32.86 1.98 14.48
C VAL A 552 32.39 2.50 15.84
N LYS A 553 31.46 1.81 16.51
CA LYS A 553 30.99 2.21 17.86
C LYS A 553 32.11 2.18 18.90
N GLU A 554 32.99 1.20 18.84
CA GLU A 554 34.14 1.10 19.75
C GLU A 554 35.13 2.24 19.54
N GLN A 555 35.47 2.55 18.27
CA GLN A 555 36.34 3.68 17.92
C GLN A 555 35.72 5.03 18.31
N GLN A 556 34.41 5.22 18.12
CA GLN A 556 33.69 6.42 18.56
C GLN A 556 33.77 6.62 20.08
N LYS A 557 33.56 5.55 20.87
CA LYS A 557 33.73 5.60 22.34
C LYS A 557 35.16 5.95 22.75
N LEU A 558 36.16 5.44 22.04
CA LEU A 558 37.57 5.73 22.33
C LEU A 558 37.91 7.20 22.00
N ILE A 559 37.41 7.72 20.87
CA ILE A 559 37.56 9.13 20.49
C ILE A 559 36.91 10.03 21.53
N GLN A 560 35.71 9.70 21.99
CA GLN A 560 35.00 10.47 23.00
C GLN A 560 35.77 10.52 24.33
N LYS A 561 36.34 9.39 24.78
CA LYS A 561 37.24 9.38 25.96
C LYS A 561 38.46 10.28 25.77
N LEU A 562 39.11 10.24 24.61
CA LEU A 562 40.26 11.10 24.32
C LEU A 562 39.88 12.58 24.26
N GLU A 563 38.68 12.91 23.79
CA GLU A 563 38.14 14.28 23.79
C GLU A 563 37.83 14.78 25.20
N ASP A 564 37.23 13.93 26.05
CA ASP A 564 36.98 14.21 27.46
C ASP A 564 38.30 14.41 28.24
N ASP A 565 39.33 13.61 27.96
CA ASP A 565 40.65 13.74 28.59
C ASP A 565 41.39 15.00 28.12
N ILE A 566 41.24 15.38 26.84
CA ILE A 566 41.72 16.68 26.33
C ILE A 566 41.03 17.83 27.06
N LEU A 567 39.70 17.77 27.24
CA LEU A 567 38.93 18.80 27.96
C LEU A 567 39.37 18.92 29.43
N LYS A 568 39.52 17.79 30.14
CA LYS A 568 40.01 17.78 31.53
C LYS A 568 41.43 18.33 31.67
N SER A 569 42.31 18.04 30.70
CA SER A 569 43.67 18.58 30.69
C SER A 569 43.72 20.08 30.41
N ALA A 570 42.72 20.64 29.72
CA ALA A 570 42.59 22.07 29.47
C ALA A 570 42.13 22.87 30.72
N ASP A 571 41.36 22.23 31.61
CA ASP A 571 40.89 22.82 32.87
C ASP A 571 41.95 22.81 33.99
N GLN A 572 42.95 21.92 33.93
CA GLN A 572 44.05 21.82 34.91
C GLN A 572 45.17 22.87 34.73
N LYS A 573 44.84 24.09 34.28
CA LYS A 573 45.78 25.20 34.05
C LYS A 573 46.44 25.80 35.31
N HIS A 574 46.37 25.13 36.45
CA HIS A 574 47.04 25.53 37.67
C HIS A 574 47.90 24.36 38.18
N VAL A 575 49.23 24.57 38.23
CA VAL A 575 50.23 23.87 39.09
C VAL A 575 51.27 22.91 38.44
N SER A 576 51.47 22.82 37.11
CA SER A 576 52.68 22.10 36.59
C SER A 576 53.31 22.67 35.32
N SER A 577 54.63 22.48 35.18
CA SER A 577 55.52 22.93 34.10
C SER A 577 54.83 22.99 32.71
N GLU A 578 54.74 24.19 32.13
CA GLU A 578 54.02 24.46 30.87
C GLU A 578 54.57 23.68 29.65
N GLN A 579 55.82 23.21 29.72
CA GLN A 579 56.52 22.60 28.58
C GLN A 579 56.19 21.10 28.42
N ASP A 580 56.07 20.36 29.52
CA ASP A 580 55.71 18.93 29.51
C ASP A 580 54.21 18.71 29.26
N GLN A 581 53.36 19.58 29.80
CA GLN A 581 51.91 19.54 29.56
C GLN A 581 51.57 19.73 28.07
N ASN A 582 52.25 20.66 27.38
CA ASN A 582 52.04 20.91 25.95
C ASN A 582 52.51 19.74 25.06
N SER A 583 53.55 19.02 25.49
CA SER A 583 54.04 17.83 24.79
C SER A 583 53.04 16.67 24.89
N MET A 584 52.51 16.43 26.10
CA MET A 584 51.52 15.37 26.35
C MET A 584 50.19 15.63 25.62
N LEU A 585 49.67 16.87 25.64
CA LEU A 585 48.47 17.27 24.90
C LEU A 585 48.62 17.06 23.39
N LYS A 586 49.80 17.36 22.81
CA LYS A 586 50.09 17.09 21.40
C LYS A 586 50.05 15.60 21.07
N VAL A 587 50.54 14.74 21.97
CA VAL A 587 50.48 13.27 21.77
C VAL A 587 49.04 12.76 21.79
N ILE A 588 48.21 13.24 22.72
CA ILE A 588 46.80 12.83 22.84
C ILE A 588 45.99 13.33 21.63
N CYS A 589 46.21 14.57 21.18
CA CYS A 589 45.61 15.10 19.95
C CYS A 589 45.99 14.28 18.71
N ASN A 590 47.28 13.94 18.56
CA ASN A 590 47.75 13.09 17.46
C ASN A 590 47.15 11.68 17.50
N GLN A 591 46.97 11.10 18.70
CA GLN A 591 46.29 9.81 18.86
C GLN A 591 44.82 9.90 18.47
N ARG A 592 44.08 10.92 18.95
CA ARG A 592 42.69 11.18 18.58
C ARG A 592 42.53 11.32 17.07
N ASP A 593 43.40 12.08 16.42
CA ASP A 593 43.31 12.35 14.98
C ASP A 593 43.60 11.10 14.14
N ARG A 594 44.46 10.19 14.63
CA ARG A 594 44.64 8.85 14.05
C ARG A 594 43.38 7.99 14.19
N PHE A 595 42.73 7.98 15.35
CA PHE A 595 41.48 7.25 15.54
C PHE A 595 40.33 7.82 14.70
N ARG A 596 40.21 9.15 14.57
CA ARG A 596 39.24 9.79 13.66
C ARG A 596 39.47 9.43 12.20
N THR A 597 40.73 9.24 11.79
CA THR A 597 41.05 8.81 10.42
C THR A 597 40.65 7.36 10.18
N ARG A 598 40.97 6.44 11.10
CA ARG A 598 40.52 5.03 11.03
C ARG A 598 39.00 4.88 11.12
N LEU A 599 38.33 5.75 11.88
CA LEU A 599 36.88 5.80 11.95
C LEU A 599 36.28 6.15 10.58
N ARG A 600 36.80 7.18 9.90
CA ARG A 600 36.35 7.55 8.56
C ARG A 600 36.56 6.44 7.54
N GLU A 601 37.71 5.74 7.60
CA GLU A 601 37.99 4.59 6.74
C GLU A 601 36.99 3.44 6.99
N THR A 602 36.75 3.10 8.26
CA THR A 602 35.82 2.01 8.63
C THR A 602 34.36 2.37 8.28
N GLU A 603 33.96 3.63 8.45
CA GLU A 603 32.64 4.15 8.06
C GLU A 603 32.44 4.12 6.53
N GLU A 604 33.49 4.38 5.76
CA GLU A 604 33.45 4.29 4.30
C GLU A 604 33.37 2.84 3.82
N GLU A 605 34.10 1.91 4.44
CA GLU A 605 33.96 0.46 4.17
C GLU A 605 32.54 -0.05 4.47
N VAL A 606 31.93 0.39 5.57
CA VAL A 606 30.53 0.08 5.91
C VAL A 606 29.58 0.66 4.84
N ARG A 607 29.84 1.87 4.35
CA ARG A 607 29.03 2.50 3.29
C ARG A 607 29.08 1.69 1.99
N GLN A 608 30.28 1.29 1.55
CA GLN A 608 30.47 0.49 0.35
C GLN A 608 29.82 -0.89 0.44
N LEU A 609 29.90 -1.54 1.61
CA LEU A 609 29.23 -2.83 1.85
C LEU A 609 27.70 -2.69 1.84
N LYS A 610 27.15 -1.61 2.41
CA LYS A 610 25.69 -1.33 2.35
C LYS A 610 25.20 -1.14 0.93
N GLU A 611 25.96 -0.42 0.10
CA GLU A 611 25.64 -0.25 -1.32
C GLU A 611 25.64 -1.59 -2.07
N LYS A 612 26.66 -2.42 -1.81
CA LYS A 612 26.76 -3.78 -2.39
C LYS A 612 25.60 -4.69 -1.96
N ILE A 613 25.13 -4.60 -0.71
CA ILE A 613 23.92 -5.31 -0.25
C ILE A 613 22.68 -4.80 -0.97
N GLY A 614 22.55 -3.50 -1.19
CA GLY A 614 21.44 -2.94 -1.97
C GLY A 614 21.34 -3.55 -3.36
N VAL A 615 22.48 -3.67 -4.07
CA VAL A 615 22.55 -4.30 -5.39
C VAL A 615 22.23 -5.80 -5.32
N LEU A 616 22.82 -6.54 -4.37
CA LEU A 616 22.57 -7.97 -4.20
C LEU A 616 21.11 -8.27 -3.84
N THR A 617 20.48 -7.41 -3.03
CA THR A 617 19.06 -7.54 -2.63
C THR A 617 18.15 -7.35 -3.85
N ALA A 618 18.44 -6.35 -4.70
CA ALA A 618 17.67 -6.13 -5.93
C ALA A 618 17.80 -7.31 -6.92
N GLU A 619 19.01 -7.85 -7.09
CA GLU A 619 19.24 -9.06 -7.91
C GLU A 619 18.53 -10.30 -7.36
N LEU A 620 18.50 -10.44 -6.04
CA LEU A 620 17.83 -11.54 -5.34
C LEU A 620 16.32 -11.47 -5.51
N GLU A 621 15.71 -10.30 -5.37
CA GLU A 621 14.27 -10.11 -5.60
C GLU A 621 13.88 -10.34 -7.07
N LYS A 622 14.72 -9.91 -8.02
CA LYS A 622 14.54 -10.23 -9.44
C LYS A 622 14.59 -11.74 -9.69
N THR A 623 15.57 -12.43 -9.11
CA THR A 623 15.74 -13.89 -9.26
C THR A 623 14.60 -14.66 -8.61
N LYS A 624 14.08 -14.21 -7.45
CA LYS A 624 12.88 -14.77 -6.81
C LYS A 624 11.65 -14.60 -7.69
N ALA A 625 11.44 -13.43 -8.27
CA ALA A 625 10.31 -13.16 -9.16
C ALA A 625 10.32 -14.07 -10.40
N ASP A 626 11.50 -14.29 -10.99
CA ASP A 626 11.65 -15.18 -12.15
C ASP A 626 11.47 -16.66 -11.76
N ASN A 627 11.90 -17.08 -10.56
CA ASN A 627 11.67 -18.42 -10.02
C ASN A 627 10.16 -18.72 -9.86
N VAL A 628 9.39 -17.76 -9.33
CA VAL A 628 7.93 -17.88 -9.18
C VAL A 628 7.25 -18.02 -10.54
N LYS A 629 7.67 -17.27 -11.56
CA LYS A 629 7.14 -17.38 -12.92
C LYS A 629 7.44 -18.74 -13.55
N LEU A 630 8.65 -19.26 -13.39
CA LEU A 630 9.06 -20.59 -13.85
C LEU A 630 8.24 -21.69 -13.15
N TYR A 631 8.06 -21.59 -11.84
CA TYR A 631 7.23 -22.53 -11.07
C TYR A 631 5.77 -22.53 -11.53
N GLY A 632 5.20 -21.34 -11.81
CA GLY A 632 3.85 -21.21 -12.36
C GLY A 632 3.71 -21.87 -13.74
N LYS A 633 4.71 -21.73 -14.61
CA LYS A 633 4.72 -22.39 -15.94
C LYS A 633 4.83 -23.91 -15.86
N ILE A 634 5.69 -24.43 -14.97
CA ILE A 634 5.84 -25.87 -14.74
C ILE A 634 4.54 -26.48 -14.23
N ARG A 635 3.91 -25.81 -13.25
CA ARG A 635 2.64 -26.27 -12.67
C ARG A 635 1.51 -26.28 -13.68
N TYR A 636 1.41 -25.25 -14.51
CA TYR A 636 0.42 -25.20 -15.59
C TYR A 636 0.55 -26.39 -16.55
N VAL A 637 1.79 -26.79 -16.89
CA VAL A 637 2.04 -27.97 -17.75
C VAL A 637 1.80 -29.29 -17.02
N GLN A 638 2.09 -29.37 -15.72
CA GLN A 638 1.84 -30.57 -14.90
C GLN A 638 0.34 -30.81 -14.65
N ASP A 639 -0.45 -29.77 -14.40
CA ASP A 639 -1.90 -29.86 -14.22
C ASP A 639 -2.61 -30.28 -15.53
N TYR A 640 -2.10 -29.83 -16.69
CA TYR A 640 -2.59 -30.26 -18.02
C TYR A 640 -2.40 -31.77 -18.28
N ASN A 641 -1.40 -32.40 -17.66
CA ASN A 641 -1.18 -33.85 -17.76
C ASN A 641 -2.07 -34.67 -16.81
N LEU A 642 -2.59 -34.06 -15.74
CA LEU A 642 -3.39 -34.76 -14.70
C LEU A 642 -4.88 -34.88 -15.05
N GLU A 643 -5.44 -33.97 -15.84
CA GLU A 643 -6.87 -33.97 -16.20
C GLU A 643 -7.33 -35.18 -17.04
N LYS A 644 -6.41 -35.99 -17.60
CA LYS A 644 -6.78 -37.22 -18.32
C LYS A 644 -6.92 -38.47 -17.46
N VAL A 645 -6.57 -38.44 -16.18
CA VAL A 645 -6.58 -39.67 -15.35
C VAL A 645 -7.92 -39.92 -14.65
N VAL A 646 -8.87 -38.97 -14.69
CA VAL A 646 -10.17 -39.11 -13.98
C VAL A 646 -11.35 -38.83 -14.92
N SER A 647 -11.67 -39.79 -15.79
CA SER A 647 -13.03 -39.92 -16.35
C SER A 647 -13.32 -41.34 -16.83
N ARG A 648 -13.67 -42.21 -15.88
CA ARG A 648 -14.52 -43.40 -16.07
C ARG A 648 -15.39 -43.56 -14.83
N GLY A 649 -16.67 -43.19 -14.90
CA GLY A 649 -17.62 -43.34 -13.79
C GLY A 649 -19.01 -42.74 -14.00
N SER A 650 -19.82 -43.42 -14.82
CA SER A 650 -21.29 -43.56 -14.85
C SER A 650 -22.27 -42.51 -14.27
N LYS A 651 -23.17 -42.06 -15.16
CA LYS A 651 -24.52 -41.46 -15.03
C LYS A 651 -25.38 -41.81 -13.79
N LYS A 652 -26.22 -40.86 -13.34
CA LYS A 652 -27.71 -40.97 -13.33
C LYS A 652 -28.48 -39.67 -12.98
N HIS A 653 -29.63 -39.54 -13.65
CA HIS A 653 -30.71 -38.52 -13.69
C HIS A 653 -31.25 -37.90 -12.39
N ALA A 654 -31.79 -36.67 -12.49
CA ALA A 654 -33.25 -36.40 -12.42
C ALA A 654 -33.59 -34.93 -12.77
N GLU A 655 -34.60 -34.75 -13.61
CA GLU A 655 -35.28 -33.49 -13.96
C GLU A 655 -36.34 -33.16 -12.89
N ASP A 656 -36.65 -31.87 -12.66
CA ASP A 656 -38.04 -31.37 -12.57
C ASP A 656 -38.15 -29.83 -12.43
N LEU A 657 -38.96 -29.28 -13.35
CA LEU A 657 -39.88 -28.13 -13.37
C LEU A 657 -39.58 -26.73 -12.74
N GLU A 658 -39.61 -25.76 -13.67
CA GLU A 658 -40.41 -24.51 -13.70
C GLU A 658 -40.03 -23.23 -12.91
N SER A 659 -39.54 -22.27 -13.73
CA SER A 659 -40.03 -20.89 -13.89
C SER A 659 -39.49 -19.77 -12.99
N GLY A 660 -38.80 -18.82 -13.64
CA GLY A 660 -38.91 -17.40 -13.29
C GLY A 660 -37.72 -16.73 -12.58
N PHE A 661 -36.52 -16.69 -13.18
CA PHE A 661 -35.58 -15.53 -13.15
C PHE A 661 -34.31 -15.86 -13.96
N THR A 662 -34.34 -15.71 -15.28
CA THR A 662 -33.23 -16.17 -16.17
C THR A 662 -32.01 -15.25 -16.21
N SER A 663 -31.97 -14.14 -15.47
CA SER A 663 -30.79 -13.26 -15.42
C SER A 663 -29.79 -13.61 -14.31
N ASP A 664 -30.23 -14.28 -13.24
CA ASP A 664 -29.43 -14.48 -12.02
C ASP A 664 -28.79 -15.87 -11.96
N VAL A 665 -29.33 -16.82 -12.73
CA VAL A 665 -28.80 -18.18 -12.85
C VAL A 665 -27.59 -18.17 -13.76
N GLU A 666 -27.67 -17.53 -14.92
CA GLU A 666 -26.56 -17.49 -15.88
C GLU A 666 -25.33 -16.77 -15.31
N SER A 667 -25.52 -15.71 -14.54
CA SER A 667 -24.44 -15.00 -13.83
C SER A 667 -23.90 -15.78 -12.63
N LYS A 668 -24.73 -16.59 -11.95
CA LYS A 668 -24.29 -17.48 -10.87
C LYS A 668 -23.53 -18.71 -11.39
N TYR A 669 -23.98 -19.32 -12.49
CA TYR A 669 -23.30 -20.42 -13.16
C TYR A 669 -22.06 -19.94 -13.91
N LYS A 670 -22.08 -18.75 -14.52
CA LYS A 670 -20.89 -18.08 -15.06
C LYS A 670 -19.86 -17.79 -13.96
N LYS A 671 -20.30 -17.38 -12.77
CA LYS A 671 -19.41 -17.14 -11.63
C LYS A 671 -18.86 -18.43 -11.02
N ILE A 672 -19.64 -19.51 -11.00
CA ILE A 672 -19.17 -20.86 -10.60
C ILE A 672 -18.17 -21.40 -11.62
N TYR A 673 -18.45 -21.21 -12.91
CA TYR A 673 -17.59 -21.61 -14.03
C TYR A 673 -16.30 -20.78 -14.09
N GLU A 674 -16.35 -19.47 -13.86
CA GLU A 674 -15.20 -18.58 -13.71
C GLU A 674 -14.38 -18.87 -12.44
N ASP A 675 -15.03 -19.28 -11.33
CA ASP A 675 -14.37 -19.70 -10.09
C ASP A 675 -13.69 -21.07 -10.22
N ASP A 676 -14.18 -21.96 -11.09
CA ASP A 676 -13.64 -23.32 -11.31
C ASP A 676 -12.60 -23.38 -12.46
N ILE A 677 -12.61 -22.42 -13.39
CA ILE A 677 -11.63 -22.31 -14.50
C ILE A 677 -10.36 -21.55 -14.15
N ASN A 678 -10.31 -20.90 -12.98
CA ASN A 678 -9.11 -20.22 -12.53
C ASN A 678 -8.28 -21.12 -11.59
N PRO A 679 -7.20 -21.79 -12.07
CA PRO A 679 -6.38 -22.67 -11.24
C PRO A 679 -5.71 -21.95 -10.05
N PHE A 680 -5.61 -20.61 -10.09
CA PHE A 680 -5.17 -19.79 -8.96
C PHE A 680 -6.28 -19.54 -7.91
N ALA A 681 -7.56 -19.52 -8.31
CA ALA A 681 -8.68 -19.42 -7.37
C ALA A 681 -8.92 -20.75 -6.64
N ALA A 682 -8.74 -21.88 -7.35
CA ALA A 682 -8.74 -23.21 -6.76
C ALA A 682 -7.54 -23.43 -5.83
N PHE A 683 -6.33 -22.97 -6.20
CA PHE A 683 -5.17 -22.98 -5.31
C PHE A 683 -5.31 -22.00 -4.13
N SER A 684 -5.90 -20.83 -4.33
CA SER A 684 -6.27 -19.91 -3.23
C SER A 684 -7.28 -20.58 -2.28
N LYS A 685 -8.30 -21.28 -2.78
CA LYS A 685 -9.26 -22.05 -1.94
C LYS A 685 -8.60 -23.25 -1.23
N LYS A 686 -7.60 -23.92 -1.83
CA LYS A 686 -6.92 -25.10 -1.24
C LYS A 686 -5.75 -24.75 -0.32
N VAL A 687 -5.11 -23.59 -0.51
CA VAL A 687 -4.04 -23.07 0.36
C VAL A 687 -4.57 -22.11 1.42
N CYS A 688 -5.76 -21.50 1.25
CA CYS A 688 -6.41 -20.70 2.29
C CYS A 688 -7.24 -21.56 3.26
N SER A 689 -6.65 -22.64 3.75
CA SER A 689 -7.02 -23.20 5.06
C SER A 689 -6.20 -22.50 6.16
N ASN A 690 -6.04 -21.18 6.05
CA ASN A 690 -5.13 -20.40 6.88
C ASN A 690 -5.86 -19.92 8.12
N PHE A 691 -5.39 -20.34 9.29
CA PHE A 691 -5.71 -19.65 10.53
C PHE A 691 -5.00 -18.29 10.49
N CYS A 692 -5.76 -17.21 10.47
CA CYS A 692 -5.22 -15.87 10.40
C CYS A 692 -5.32 -15.21 11.77
N ILE A 693 -4.16 -14.89 12.33
CA ILE A 693 -4.06 -14.17 13.59
C ILE A 693 -3.92 -12.70 13.22
N PHE A 694 -5.02 -11.99 13.40
CA PHE A 694 -5.10 -10.55 13.20
C PHE A 694 -4.83 -9.84 14.51
N LEU A 695 -4.17 -8.69 14.40
CA LEU A 695 -3.98 -7.81 15.54
C LEU A 695 -4.60 -6.46 15.36
N HIS A 696 -4.80 -5.80 16.50
CA HIS A 696 -5.42 -4.51 16.61
C HIS A 696 -4.50 -3.47 17.28
N HIS A 697 -3.83 -2.69 16.43
CA HIS A 697 -3.20 -1.34 16.48
C HIS A 697 -2.24 -0.78 17.59
N ARG A 698 -1.49 0.25 17.14
CA ARG A 698 -0.48 1.15 17.72
C ARG A 698 -1.02 2.60 17.70
N VAL A 699 -1.09 3.35 18.80
CA VAL A 699 -1.63 4.74 18.73
C VAL A 699 -0.59 5.74 18.20
N THR A 700 -0.77 6.25 16.98
CA THR A 700 -0.17 7.52 16.55
C THR A 700 -1.22 8.63 16.61
N TYR A 701 -0.84 9.81 17.11
CA TYR A 701 -1.65 11.04 17.04
C TYR A 701 -1.06 11.96 15.95
N PRO A 702 -1.89 12.74 15.23
CA PRO A 702 -1.36 13.77 14.33
C PRO A 702 -0.77 14.90 15.17
N GLY A 703 0.54 15.09 15.12
CA GLY A 703 1.21 16.23 15.76
C GLY A 703 2.43 15.91 16.64
N VAL A 704 2.80 14.65 16.82
CA VAL A 704 4.07 14.30 17.51
C VAL A 704 4.99 13.58 16.54
N HIS A 705 5.93 14.33 15.96
CA HIS A 705 7.13 13.75 15.36
C HIS A 705 8.00 13.23 16.51
N LEU A 706 7.76 11.99 16.95
CA LEU A 706 8.78 11.25 17.69
C LEU A 706 9.81 10.78 16.67
N SER A 707 11.05 11.23 16.88
CA SER A 707 12.24 10.66 16.25
C SER A 707 12.25 9.15 16.46
N LEU A 708 12.88 8.43 15.52
CA LEU A 708 13.09 6.97 15.55
C LEU A 708 13.91 6.45 16.76
N GLN A 709 14.11 7.27 17.81
CA GLN A 709 14.96 6.96 18.97
C GLN A 709 14.24 6.88 20.32
N ASP A 710 12.96 7.26 20.44
CA ASP A 710 12.21 7.11 21.70
C ASP A 710 11.24 5.93 21.65
N VAL A 711 11.76 4.71 21.84
CA VAL A 711 10.98 3.48 21.97
C VAL A 711 10.42 3.37 23.39
N SER A 712 9.43 4.18 23.72
CA SER A 712 8.66 4.01 24.96
C SER A 712 7.43 3.14 24.67
N PHE A 713 7.49 1.88 25.09
CA PHE A 713 6.43 0.88 24.91
C PHE A 713 5.19 1.19 25.76
N LYS A 714 3.99 1.13 25.18
CA LYS A 714 2.73 1.56 25.81
C LYS A 714 1.76 0.41 26.04
N LEU A 715 0.84 0.57 27.01
CA LEU A 715 -0.20 -0.43 27.31
C LEU A 715 -1.13 -0.76 26.12
N SER A 716 -1.43 0.22 25.27
CA SER A 716 -2.20 0.00 24.03
C SER A 716 -1.48 -0.87 22.99
N GLU A 717 -0.16 -1.04 23.11
CA GLU A 717 0.67 -1.75 22.12
C GLU A 717 0.91 -3.21 22.51
N VAL A 718 0.36 -3.67 23.65
CA VAL A 718 0.50 -5.04 24.17
C VAL A 718 0.03 -6.09 23.17
N GLY A 719 -0.99 -5.78 22.37
CA GLY A 719 -1.39 -6.64 21.26
C GLY A 719 -0.25 -6.84 20.27
N PHE A 720 0.41 -5.77 19.81
CA PHE A 720 1.52 -5.83 18.86
C PHE A 720 2.70 -6.64 19.39
N GLU A 721 3.06 -6.43 20.66
CA GLU A 721 4.12 -7.18 21.31
C GLU A 721 3.81 -8.68 21.36
N MET A 722 2.55 -9.07 21.58
CA MET A 722 2.14 -10.48 21.56
C MET A 722 2.39 -11.15 20.21
N VAL A 723 2.13 -10.49 19.08
CA VAL A 723 2.46 -11.07 17.75
C VAL A 723 3.93 -10.99 17.44
N ASP A 724 4.63 -9.95 17.90
CA ASP A 724 6.09 -9.92 17.75
C ASP A 724 6.74 -11.08 18.52
N ALA A 725 6.23 -11.42 19.71
CA ALA A 725 6.63 -12.60 20.45
C ALA A 725 6.33 -13.91 19.68
N ILE A 726 5.13 -14.06 19.11
CA ILE A 726 4.77 -15.23 18.29
C ILE A 726 5.67 -15.32 17.04
N ALA A 727 5.85 -14.21 16.34
CA ALA A 727 6.64 -14.14 15.11
C ALA A 727 8.10 -14.48 15.36
N ASN A 728 8.68 -13.96 16.45
CA ASN A 728 10.05 -14.26 16.85
C ASN A 728 10.20 -15.72 17.30
N ALA A 729 9.24 -16.27 18.05
CA ALA A 729 9.27 -17.65 18.51
C ALA A 729 9.17 -18.67 17.36
N GLU A 730 8.49 -18.31 16.28
CA GLU A 730 8.22 -19.18 15.13
C GLU A 730 9.08 -18.83 13.89
N GLY A 731 9.97 -17.85 13.99
CA GLY A 731 10.85 -17.42 12.90
C GLY A 731 10.13 -16.77 11.70
N ILE A 732 8.96 -16.14 11.92
CA ILE A 732 8.15 -15.53 10.87
C ILE A 732 8.53 -14.06 10.69
N SER A 733 9.10 -13.70 9.54
CA SER A 733 9.43 -12.29 9.23
C SER A 733 8.17 -11.49 8.87
N ILE A 734 7.87 -10.43 9.63
CA ILE A 734 6.77 -9.49 9.36
C ILE A 734 7.30 -8.23 8.65
N SER A 735 7.69 -8.37 7.38
CA SER A 735 8.31 -7.30 6.58
C SER A 735 7.43 -6.79 5.44
N SER A 736 6.43 -7.56 5.00
CA SER A 736 5.58 -7.18 3.86
C SER A 736 4.54 -6.14 4.25
N VAL A 737 4.37 -5.10 3.43
CA VAL A 737 3.37 -4.04 3.63
C VAL A 737 2.26 -4.20 2.59
N SER A 738 1.03 -4.45 3.02
CA SER A 738 -0.16 -4.48 2.15
C SER A 738 -1.43 -4.32 3.01
N PHE A 739 -2.53 -3.90 2.39
CA PHE A 739 -3.81 -3.65 3.09
C PHE A 739 -3.68 -2.71 4.31
N ARG A 740 -2.74 -1.75 4.25
CA ARG A 740 -2.38 -0.87 5.38
C ARG A 740 -1.97 -1.65 6.65
N ALA A 741 -1.36 -2.82 6.49
CA ALA A 741 -0.81 -3.65 7.58
C ALA A 741 0.60 -4.12 7.23
N LEU A 742 1.40 -4.34 8.27
CA LEU A 742 2.60 -5.20 8.19
C LEU A 742 2.14 -6.64 8.36
N PHE A 743 2.44 -7.51 7.41
CA PHE A 743 2.04 -8.91 7.49
C PHE A 743 3.19 -9.86 7.19
N GLY A 744 3.17 -11.01 7.87
CA GLY A 744 4.09 -12.12 7.70
C GLY A 744 3.31 -13.40 7.45
N LYS A 745 3.83 -14.26 6.59
CA LYS A 745 3.28 -15.60 6.35
C LYS A 745 4.31 -16.62 6.79
N GLY A 746 3.85 -17.65 7.48
CA GLY A 746 4.73 -18.70 7.98
C GLY A 746 3.94 -19.93 8.38
N PHE A 747 4.59 -20.80 9.15
CA PHE A 747 4.00 -22.03 9.66
C PHE A 747 4.21 -22.07 11.18
N ILE A 748 3.16 -22.47 11.90
CA ILE A 748 3.26 -22.83 13.31
C ILE A 748 2.99 -24.33 13.37
N GLY A 749 4.04 -25.11 13.66
CA GLY A 749 4.03 -26.54 13.39
C GLY A 749 3.78 -26.84 11.91
N ASN A 750 2.69 -27.54 11.60
CA ASN A 750 2.29 -27.88 10.23
C ASN A 750 1.13 -27.01 9.70
N VAL A 751 0.69 -26.01 10.46
CA VAL A 751 -0.45 -25.17 10.09
C VAL A 751 0.05 -23.87 9.45
N PRO A 752 -0.38 -23.53 8.22
CA PRO A 752 -0.04 -22.26 7.61
C PRO A 752 -0.77 -21.13 8.33
N VAL A 753 -0.01 -20.11 8.75
CA VAL A 753 -0.54 -18.94 9.45
C VAL A 753 -0.18 -17.64 8.75
N MET A 754 -1.05 -16.66 8.91
CA MET A 754 -0.78 -15.28 8.53
C MET A 754 -0.89 -14.40 9.77
N LEU A 755 0.18 -13.65 10.04
CA LEU A 755 0.27 -12.66 11.10
C LEU A 755 0.11 -11.27 10.46
N ALA A 756 -0.78 -10.43 10.99
CA ALA A 756 -1.00 -9.09 10.45
C ALA A 756 -1.08 -8.04 11.56
N LYS A 757 -0.31 -6.95 11.41
CA LYS A 757 -0.25 -5.77 12.27
C LYS A 757 -0.74 -4.51 11.51
N PRO A 758 -2.03 -4.15 11.60
CA PRO A 758 -2.62 -2.97 10.97
C PRO A 758 -1.93 -1.67 11.37
N GLN A 759 -1.54 -0.87 10.38
CA GLN A 759 -0.90 0.44 10.53
C GLN A 759 -1.93 1.60 10.50
N THR A 760 -3.24 1.31 10.51
CA THR A 760 -4.36 2.26 10.55
C THR A 760 -4.80 2.60 11.97
N PHE A 761 -5.25 3.84 12.26
CA PHE A 761 -5.74 4.26 13.60
C PHE A 761 -6.64 3.25 14.32
N MET A 762 -6.68 3.35 15.66
CA MET A 762 -7.29 2.34 16.55
C MET A 762 -8.80 2.24 16.29
N ASN A 763 -9.46 3.33 15.89
CA ASN A 763 -10.87 3.34 15.50
C ASN A 763 -11.12 2.87 14.05
N SER A 764 -10.07 2.65 13.25
CA SER A 764 -10.13 2.32 11.82
C SER A 764 -9.49 0.97 11.48
N SER A 765 -9.09 0.14 12.45
CA SER A 765 -8.39 -1.09 12.08
C SER A 765 -9.27 -2.17 11.44
N GLY A 766 -10.59 -2.00 11.49
CA GLY A 766 -11.53 -2.77 10.66
C GLY A 766 -11.31 -2.58 9.16
N GLU A 767 -10.82 -1.40 8.71
CA GLU A 767 -10.52 -1.15 7.30
C GLU A 767 -9.43 -2.09 6.77
N SER A 768 -8.40 -2.31 7.59
CA SER A 768 -7.28 -3.19 7.26
C SER A 768 -7.67 -4.66 7.39
N VAL A 769 -8.20 -5.06 8.55
CA VAL A 769 -8.56 -6.46 8.84
C VAL A 769 -9.67 -6.94 7.90
N GLY A 770 -10.70 -6.11 7.67
CA GLY A 770 -11.81 -6.41 6.77
C GLY A 770 -11.35 -6.60 5.31
N ALA A 771 -10.41 -5.76 4.84
CA ALA A 771 -9.84 -5.89 3.50
C ALA A 771 -9.06 -7.20 3.35
N ILE A 772 -8.25 -7.57 4.34
CA ILE A 772 -7.45 -8.82 4.30
C ILE A 772 -8.38 -10.04 4.32
N VAL A 773 -9.37 -10.09 5.22
CA VAL A 773 -10.34 -11.19 5.31
C VAL A 773 -11.12 -11.35 4.01
N SER A 774 -11.54 -10.22 3.41
CA SER A 774 -12.29 -10.22 2.14
C SER A 774 -11.42 -10.68 0.96
N TYR A 775 -10.17 -10.21 0.90
CA TYR A 775 -9.24 -10.52 -0.18
C TYR A 775 -8.82 -12.00 -0.18
N TYR A 776 -8.46 -12.52 1.00
CA TYR A 776 -8.04 -13.93 1.15
C TYR A 776 -9.21 -14.89 1.38
N LYS A 777 -10.46 -14.40 1.39
CA LYS A 777 -11.69 -15.17 1.65
C LYS A 777 -11.60 -16.06 2.91
N ILE A 778 -11.05 -15.51 3.99
CA ILE A 778 -10.81 -16.25 5.24
C ILE A 778 -12.12 -16.40 6.03
N PRO A 779 -12.53 -17.61 6.45
CA PRO A 779 -13.67 -17.80 7.33
C PRO A 779 -13.47 -17.10 8.68
N LEU A 780 -14.47 -16.37 9.19
CA LEU A 780 -14.37 -15.65 10.47
C LEU A 780 -14.00 -16.53 11.68
N LYS A 781 -14.33 -17.83 11.64
CA LYS A 781 -13.94 -18.79 12.69
C LYS A 781 -12.42 -19.04 12.74
N GLN A 782 -11.70 -18.75 11.65
CA GLN A 782 -10.25 -18.86 11.53
C GLN A 782 -9.55 -17.50 11.72
N VAL A 783 -10.31 -16.46 12.10
CA VAL A 783 -9.81 -15.12 12.39
C VAL A 783 -9.67 -14.96 13.90
N LEU A 784 -8.44 -14.99 14.42
CA LEU A 784 -8.19 -14.70 15.83
C LEU A 784 -7.78 -13.22 15.97
N LEU A 785 -8.52 -12.46 16.77
CA LEU A 785 -8.12 -11.09 17.15
C LEU A 785 -7.46 -11.05 18.52
N ILE A 786 -6.29 -10.43 18.62
CA ILE A 786 -5.61 -10.19 19.90
C ILE A 786 -5.69 -8.67 20.21
N TYR A 787 -6.01 -8.29 21.45
CA TYR A 787 -6.12 -6.87 21.84
C TYR A 787 -6.07 -6.69 23.38
N ASP A 788 -5.83 -5.45 23.83
CA ASP A 788 -5.79 -5.07 25.24
C ASP A 788 -7.19 -4.95 25.86
N ASP A 789 -7.35 -5.41 27.11
CA ASP A 789 -8.64 -5.39 27.80
C ASP A 789 -8.50 -4.77 29.20
N LEU A 790 -9.21 -3.66 29.42
CA LEU A 790 -9.26 -2.94 30.69
C LEU A 790 -10.02 -3.71 31.78
N ASP A 791 -10.94 -4.61 31.38
CA ASP A 791 -11.76 -5.37 32.33
C ASP A 791 -11.06 -6.61 32.87
N LEU A 792 -9.90 -6.97 32.30
CA LEU A 792 -9.06 -8.04 32.81
C LEU A 792 -7.95 -7.49 33.70
N PRO A 793 -7.64 -8.17 34.82
CA PRO A 793 -6.46 -7.86 35.62
C PRO A 793 -5.19 -7.81 34.77
N PHE A 794 -4.23 -7.00 35.17
CA PHE A 794 -2.95 -6.87 34.47
C PHE A 794 -2.31 -8.25 34.22
N ALA A 795 -1.70 -8.42 33.04
CA ALA A 795 -1.04 -9.65 32.58
C ALA A 795 -1.93 -10.92 32.50
N LYS A 796 -3.25 -10.79 32.62
CA LYS A 796 -4.17 -11.93 32.51
C LYS A 796 -4.67 -12.13 31.09
N LEU A 797 -4.45 -13.32 30.53
CA LEU A 797 -5.00 -13.70 29.23
C LEU A 797 -6.41 -14.29 29.36
N ARG A 798 -7.25 -14.04 28.35
CA ARG A 798 -8.55 -14.71 28.22
C ARG A 798 -8.89 -15.00 26.76
N LEU A 799 -9.13 -16.26 26.43
CA LEU A 799 -9.53 -16.68 25.09
C LEU A 799 -11.05 -16.90 25.04
N LEU A 800 -11.74 -16.22 24.11
CA LEU A 800 -13.19 -16.29 23.94
C LEU A 800 -13.57 -16.59 22.48
N PRO A 801 -14.56 -17.47 22.21
CA PRO A 801 -14.92 -17.86 20.85
C PRO A 801 -15.80 -16.82 20.12
N LYS A 802 -16.48 -15.95 20.88
CA LYS A 802 -17.37 -14.89 20.38
C LYS A 802 -17.53 -13.79 21.43
N GLY A 803 -18.02 -12.61 21.02
CA GLY A 803 -18.28 -11.50 21.95
C GLY A 803 -18.50 -10.12 21.30
N GLY A 804 -18.93 -9.15 22.10
CA GLY A 804 -19.02 -7.74 21.68
C GLY A 804 -17.67 -7.00 21.73
N HIS A 805 -17.67 -5.71 21.41
CA HIS A 805 -16.45 -4.87 21.44
C HIS A 805 -16.02 -4.44 22.85
N GLY A 806 -16.89 -4.52 23.87
CA GLY A 806 -16.52 -4.25 25.27
C GLY A 806 -15.93 -2.85 25.50
N GLY A 807 -16.45 -1.82 24.82
CA GLY A 807 -15.91 -0.46 24.90
C GLY A 807 -14.63 -0.21 24.08
N HIS A 808 -13.95 -1.24 23.57
CA HIS A 808 -12.74 -1.09 22.77
C HIS A 808 -13.06 -0.59 21.35
N ASN A 809 -12.56 0.61 21.00
CA ASN A 809 -12.84 1.28 19.72
C ASN A 809 -12.40 0.47 18.51
N GLY A 810 -11.32 -0.27 18.65
CA GLY A 810 -10.83 -1.16 17.63
C GLY A 810 -11.70 -2.34 17.27
N MET A 811 -12.07 -3.11 18.30
CA MET A 811 -13.04 -4.18 18.14
C MET A 811 -14.38 -3.71 17.57
N ARG A 812 -14.80 -2.47 17.88
CA ARG A 812 -15.98 -1.86 17.23
C ARG A 812 -15.77 -1.76 15.72
N SER A 813 -14.67 -1.14 15.30
CA SER A 813 -14.29 -0.99 13.89
C SER A 813 -14.27 -2.32 13.15
N VAL A 814 -13.66 -3.36 13.73
CA VAL A 814 -13.56 -4.68 13.10
C VAL A 814 -14.92 -5.36 12.98
N ILE A 815 -15.76 -5.29 14.02
CA ILE A 815 -17.12 -5.85 13.97
C ILE A 815 -17.96 -5.17 12.88
N ASP A 816 -17.84 -3.84 12.75
CA ASP A 816 -18.56 -3.07 11.72
C ASP A 816 -18.14 -3.52 10.31
N HIS A 817 -16.83 -3.71 10.08
CA HIS A 817 -16.30 -4.20 8.80
C HIS A 817 -16.56 -5.69 8.55
N PHE A 818 -16.85 -6.48 9.59
CA PHE A 818 -17.36 -7.84 9.48
C PHE A 818 -18.89 -7.89 9.35
N LYS A 819 -19.52 -6.81 8.89
CA LYS A 819 -20.96 -6.70 8.67
C LYS A 819 -21.78 -6.98 9.93
N GLY A 820 -21.25 -6.58 11.09
CA GLY A 820 -21.88 -6.77 12.40
C GLY A 820 -21.70 -8.16 13.01
N SER A 821 -20.97 -9.07 12.35
CA SER A 821 -20.70 -10.40 12.89
C SER A 821 -19.84 -10.34 14.16
N ARG A 822 -20.19 -11.16 15.15
CA ARG A 822 -19.47 -11.28 16.44
C ARG A 822 -18.84 -12.67 16.64
N ASP A 823 -18.97 -13.54 15.64
CA ASP A 823 -18.63 -14.96 15.70
C ASP A 823 -17.22 -15.22 15.17
N PHE A 824 -16.24 -14.66 15.88
CA PHE A 824 -14.82 -14.91 15.65
C PHE A 824 -14.07 -14.96 16.99
N PRO A 825 -13.07 -15.85 17.11
CA PRO A 825 -12.30 -16.01 18.33
C PRO A 825 -11.46 -14.77 18.64
N ARG A 826 -11.23 -14.52 19.92
CA ARG A 826 -10.42 -13.40 20.39
C ARG A 826 -9.62 -13.74 21.64
N LEU A 827 -8.37 -13.28 21.68
CA LEU A 827 -7.49 -13.36 22.83
C LEU A 827 -7.36 -11.97 23.44
N ARG A 828 -7.87 -11.82 24.65
CA ARG A 828 -7.80 -10.57 25.40
C ARG A 828 -6.58 -10.59 26.29
N VAL A 829 -5.82 -9.50 26.30
CA VAL A 829 -4.65 -9.32 27.17
C VAL A 829 -4.99 -8.25 28.21
N GLY A 830 -5.02 -8.63 29.48
CA GLY A 830 -5.41 -7.73 30.55
C GLY A 830 -4.38 -6.66 30.84
N ILE A 831 -4.83 -5.40 30.83
CA ILE A 831 -4.02 -4.23 31.18
C ILE A 831 -4.47 -3.59 32.50
N GLY A 832 -5.55 -4.09 33.10
CA GLY A 832 -6.13 -3.56 34.33
C GLY A 832 -6.89 -2.24 34.12
N ARG A 833 -7.58 -1.79 35.17
CA ARG A 833 -8.26 -0.49 35.18
C ARG A 833 -7.34 0.60 35.72
N PRO A 834 -7.48 1.86 35.25
CA PRO A 834 -6.70 2.97 35.77
C PRO A 834 -6.88 3.12 37.28
N PRO A 835 -5.79 3.28 38.06
CA PRO A 835 -5.89 3.56 39.49
C PRO A 835 -6.44 4.98 39.72
N GLY A 836 -7.44 5.10 40.60
CA GLY A 836 -8.00 6.40 41.01
C GLY A 836 -8.92 7.05 39.97
N LYS A 837 -8.79 8.38 39.79
CA LYS A 837 -9.59 9.19 38.83
C LYS A 837 -8.83 9.50 37.52
N MET A 838 -7.81 8.71 37.18
CA MET A 838 -7.06 8.90 35.94
C MET A 838 -7.94 8.63 34.72
N ASP A 839 -7.82 9.48 33.69
CA ASP A 839 -8.54 9.27 32.43
C ASP A 839 -8.05 7.99 31.72
N THR A 840 -9.02 7.21 31.21
CA THR A 840 -8.78 5.93 30.54
C THR A 840 -7.87 6.06 29.32
N VAL A 841 -7.98 7.15 28.56
CA VAL A 841 -7.14 7.38 27.37
C VAL A 841 -5.68 7.56 27.78
N ASN A 842 -5.43 8.37 28.81
CA ASN A 842 -4.08 8.61 29.31
C ASN A 842 -3.46 7.35 29.93
N PHE A 843 -4.25 6.54 30.63
CA PHE A 843 -3.78 5.28 31.20
C PHE A 843 -3.29 4.30 30.13
N VAL A 844 -4.02 4.13 29.04
CA VAL A 844 -3.68 3.22 27.95
C VAL A 844 -2.46 3.70 27.13
N LEU A 845 -2.13 4.99 27.19
CA LEU A 845 -1.03 5.60 26.45
C LEU A 845 0.26 5.78 27.27
N ARG A 846 0.25 5.43 28.56
CA ARG A 846 1.43 5.54 29.41
C ARG A 846 2.49 4.49 29.04
N PRO A 847 3.78 4.78 29.29
CA PRO A 847 4.83 3.79 29.15
C PRO A 847 4.73 2.69 30.23
N LEU A 848 5.17 1.48 29.87
CA LEU A 848 5.26 0.32 30.78
C LEU A 848 6.46 0.46 31.74
N ASN A 849 6.25 0.11 33.01
CA ASN A 849 7.33 0.02 33.98
C ASN A 849 8.11 -1.30 33.83
N LYS A 850 9.33 -1.39 34.39
CA LYS A 850 10.18 -2.58 34.27
C LYS A 850 9.52 -3.85 34.83
N GLN A 851 8.86 -3.76 35.98
CA GLN A 851 8.15 -4.88 36.60
C GLN A 851 6.95 -5.34 35.75
N GLU A 852 6.19 -4.38 35.21
CA GLU A 852 5.06 -4.65 34.31
C GLU A 852 5.51 -5.35 33.02
N ARG A 853 6.70 -4.97 32.52
CA ARG A 853 7.31 -5.61 31.35
C ARG A 853 7.73 -7.05 31.62
N GLU A 854 8.40 -7.34 32.74
CA GLU A 854 8.80 -8.70 33.08
C GLU A 854 7.59 -9.64 33.20
N GLU A 855 6.49 -9.16 33.76
CA GLU A 855 5.23 -9.90 33.86
C GLU A 855 4.55 -10.12 32.49
N LEU A 856 4.60 -9.12 31.61
CA LEU A 856 4.11 -9.23 30.23
C LEU A 856 4.94 -10.17 29.37
N ASP A 857 6.27 -10.16 29.50
CA ASP A 857 7.15 -11.07 28.75
C ASP A 857 6.85 -12.54 29.07
N PHE A 858 6.60 -12.85 30.35
CA PHE A 858 6.13 -14.18 30.76
C PHE A 858 4.75 -14.51 30.17
N THR A 859 3.85 -13.53 30.19
CA THR A 859 2.50 -13.65 29.62
C THR A 859 2.53 -13.89 28.12
N PHE A 860 3.45 -13.27 27.39
CA PHE A 860 3.62 -13.46 25.95
C PHE A 860 4.14 -14.86 25.60
N GLN A 861 5.04 -15.41 26.41
CA GLN A 861 5.44 -16.82 26.27
C GLN A 861 4.23 -17.75 26.47
N HIS A 862 3.47 -17.53 27.55
CA HIS A 862 2.27 -18.32 27.82
C HIS A 862 1.21 -18.20 26.71
N GLY A 863 1.02 -17.01 26.17
CA GLY A 863 0.14 -16.78 25.04
C GLY A 863 0.63 -17.46 23.76
N THR A 864 1.95 -17.54 23.54
CA THR A 864 2.53 -18.21 22.36
C THR A 864 2.22 -19.70 22.40
N ASP A 865 2.37 -20.33 23.56
CA ASP A 865 1.99 -21.72 23.77
C ASP A 865 0.47 -21.93 23.61
N ALA A 866 -0.35 -20.97 24.06
CA ALA A 866 -1.79 -21.02 23.84
C ALA A 866 -2.16 -21.00 22.35
N ILE A 867 -1.44 -20.22 21.53
CA ILE A 867 -1.62 -20.19 20.08
C ILE A 867 -1.20 -21.52 19.44
N ARG A 868 -0.07 -22.10 19.85
CA ARG A 868 0.35 -23.44 19.38
C ARG A 868 -0.73 -24.49 19.66
N ILE A 869 -1.26 -24.51 20.88
CA ILE A 869 -2.36 -25.41 21.29
C ILE A 869 -3.62 -25.13 20.46
N LEU A 870 -3.95 -23.85 20.24
CA LEU A 870 -5.14 -23.46 19.46
C LEU A 870 -5.09 -24.02 18.04
N LEU A 871 -3.91 -23.97 17.41
CA LEU A 871 -3.70 -24.40 16.03
C LEU A 871 -3.56 -25.91 15.89
N LEU A 872 -2.87 -26.57 16.82
CA LEU A 872 -2.57 -28.01 16.74
C LEU A 872 -3.67 -28.88 17.36
N GLU A 873 -4.27 -28.43 18.47
CA GLU A 873 -5.17 -29.24 19.30
C GLU A 873 -6.59 -28.66 19.38
N GLY A 874 -6.80 -27.43 18.89
CA GLY A 874 -8.11 -26.80 18.74
C GLY A 874 -8.53 -25.84 19.86
N PHE A 875 -9.61 -25.10 19.62
CA PHE A 875 -10.05 -23.97 20.46
C PHE A 875 -10.36 -24.34 21.90
N ASN A 876 -11.08 -25.45 22.15
CA ASN A 876 -11.52 -25.80 23.50
C ASN A 876 -10.34 -26.10 24.44
N ARG A 877 -9.29 -26.75 23.93
CA ARG A 877 -8.11 -27.09 24.72
C ARG A 877 -7.27 -25.86 25.01
N SER A 878 -7.07 -24.99 24.00
CA SER A 878 -6.40 -23.70 24.19
C SER A 878 -7.17 -22.79 25.14
N ALA A 879 -8.50 -22.71 25.04
CA ALA A 879 -9.33 -21.91 25.92
C ALA A 879 -9.28 -22.43 27.37
N THR A 880 -9.22 -23.75 27.58
CA THR A 880 -9.04 -24.33 28.91
C THR A 880 -7.66 -24.00 29.48
N PHE A 881 -6.61 -24.11 28.67
CA PHE A 881 -5.24 -23.76 29.05
C PHE A 881 -5.14 -22.28 29.47
N VAL A 882 -5.61 -21.36 28.63
CA VAL A 882 -5.55 -19.90 28.88
C VAL A 882 -6.45 -19.47 30.03
N ASN A 883 -7.68 -20.00 30.11
CA ASN A 883 -8.66 -19.52 31.09
C ASN A 883 -8.51 -20.22 32.45
N SER A 884 -7.67 -21.25 32.57
CA SER A 884 -7.33 -21.87 33.85
C SER A 884 -6.46 -20.95 34.71
N ALA A 885 -6.72 -20.89 36.02
CA ALA A 885 -5.97 -20.01 36.91
C ALA A 885 -4.58 -20.62 37.22
N ARG A 886 -3.51 -19.98 36.75
CA ARG A 886 -2.17 -20.15 37.34
C ARG A 886 -1.88 -18.94 38.23
N SER A 887 -1.63 -19.19 39.51
CA SER A 887 -0.99 -18.23 40.40
C SER A 887 0.51 -18.21 40.13
N MET A 888 1.12 -17.02 40.25
CA MET A 888 2.53 -16.74 39.98
C MET A 888 3.51 -17.37 41.02
N GLU A 889 3.04 -18.26 41.88
CA GLU A 889 3.80 -18.82 43.02
C GLU A 889 4.55 -20.12 42.71
N GLN A 890 4.52 -20.63 41.48
CA GLN A 890 5.23 -21.86 41.10
C GLN A 890 6.23 -21.60 39.97
N CYS A 891 7.30 -20.87 40.28
CA CYS A 891 8.60 -20.96 39.62
C CYS A 891 9.58 -20.02 40.35
N SER A 892 10.00 -20.44 41.54
CA SER A 892 11.22 -19.95 42.21
C SER A 892 12.35 -20.94 41.97
#